data_AF-A0A7V4HPQ3-F1
#
_entry.id   AF-A0A7V4HPQ3-F1
#
_cell.length_a   1.000
_cell.length_b   1.000
_cell.length_c   1.000
_cell.angle_alpha   90.00
_cell.angle_beta   90.00
_cell.angle_gamma   90.00
#
_symmetry.space_group_name_H-M   'P 1'
#
loop_
_entity.id
_entity.type
_entity.pdbx_description
1 polymer ?
#
loop_
_entity_poly.entity_id
_entity_poly.type
_entity_poly.pdbx_seq_one_letter_code
_entity_poly.pdbx_strand_id
1 'polypeptide(L)'
;MRKILAATWLSGLVWVSGAGGLAGAEATAPPPAWTKERANAWHRLQPWWVGCNFLPSTAVNSIEMWRRETFDPATIDRELGWARRLGFNSVRVFVNYVVWEADAEGLRRRFTQFLDIAARHRISVMPVLLDDCNFAGREAKAGPQPDPIPGVHNSQWVSSPPPRMVTDRAAWPKIEQYVKDMITWFGRDRRVVIWDLYNEPGNSGMGAKSLPLVEAAFAWARQVDPMQPLTVGAWADFLEPVSQRFFALSDVISFHAYDPPDGVEAKINLCAAWGRPMFCTEWLRRQEGNDFERLLPVFERHHVGAYHWGLVAGRTQTYYPWGSPKGSPEPRQWQHDVLRRDGSPFCESESRFLRAFLGRLPSVPREVVPTARREAVVWRYTLVDPGQGWSQPDFNDSAWQQGAAPFGRPEPPLDRAPRTEWSTKDIWLRREFDWPKDQRDPPRLIMHYDEDPEVFVNGVLAARPGGYTGEYREVDLQPAARAALKPGRNTLAVHCRQTWGGQFIDVGIAVPDYQDAAAAQPEGRWTAERAWQWYDAQPWPCGFNYVPANAISYTEMWMDYAFDPGLIDRELALAQHIGLNCCRVVLPFVVWEAEPAAFKNRLHRFLDVCHRRGIRVMFALFDDCVFGPITDPVFGKQPEVVAGWYANGWTPSPGHSLVRNRAAWPRLEKYVKDVVGSFRDDGRVWVWDLYNEPTNGGLGEVSLPLVEEVFRWARQAGPSQPLTVGQWNGNARLNQILFRHSDVITFHDYGKADGLAKHIRDLARHGRPVICTEWLNRVHGSTVAECLPVFRRTGVGCLHWGLVNGKTQTHLNWGHRPGQPDPPAWQHDIFRPDHTPYDAREIDLFRAAVEAARW
;
A
#
# COMPACT_ATOMS: atom_id res chain seq x y z
N MET A 1 -21.10 64.73 22.17
CA MET A 1 -22.09 63.68 22.46
C MET A 1 -21.91 62.53 21.47
N ARG A 2 -21.57 61.35 21.99
CA ARG A 2 -21.48 60.00 21.39
C ARG A 2 -21.24 59.89 19.88
N LYS A 3 -20.01 59.53 19.48
CA LYS A 3 -19.68 58.66 18.33
C LYS A 3 -18.40 57.85 18.59
N ILE A 4 -18.56 56.52 18.48
CA ILE A 4 -17.75 55.50 17.77
C ILE A 4 -16.23 55.72 17.62
N LEU A 5 -15.43 54.72 18.01
CA LEU A 5 -14.20 54.18 17.35
C LEU A 5 -13.71 52.99 18.21
N ALA A 6 -13.73 51.74 17.72
CA ALA A 6 -12.67 51.04 16.99
C ALA A 6 -11.27 51.21 17.62
N ALA A 7 -10.75 50.15 18.25
CA ALA A 7 -9.34 50.05 18.63
C ALA A 7 -8.87 48.58 18.60
N THR A 8 -7.97 48.35 17.65
CA THR A 8 -6.91 47.33 17.61
C THR A 8 -6.23 47.12 18.96
N TRP A 9 -6.04 45.85 19.36
CA TRP A 9 -5.18 45.47 20.48
C TRP A 9 -3.92 44.79 19.96
N LEU A 10 -2.84 45.57 19.85
CA LEU A 10 -1.48 45.10 20.15
C LEU A 10 -1.36 45.08 21.69
N SER A 11 -1.01 43.94 22.27
CA SER A 11 -0.56 43.88 23.66
C SER A 11 0.92 43.53 23.70
N GLY A 12 1.72 44.55 24.02
CA GLY A 12 3.10 44.41 24.45
C GLY A 12 3.17 43.76 25.83
N LEU A 13 4.13 42.85 25.99
CA LEU A 13 4.52 42.29 27.28
C LEU A 13 5.22 43.35 28.12
N VAL A 14 4.66 43.64 29.28
CA VAL A 14 5.30 44.36 30.38
C VAL A 14 6.24 43.40 31.10
N TRP A 15 7.52 43.76 31.16
CA TRP A 15 8.52 43.12 32.02
C TRP A 15 8.27 43.55 33.47
N VAL A 16 7.93 42.60 34.33
CA VAL A 16 8.01 42.76 35.79
C VAL A 16 9.30 42.10 36.27
N SER A 17 10.22 42.92 36.75
CA SER A 17 11.46 42.50 37.40
C SER A 17 11.16 41.94 38.79
N GLY A 18 11.12 40.61 38.91
CA GLY A 18 11.13 39.90 40.18
C GLY A 18 12.45 39.17 40.37
N ALA A 19 13.30 39.68 41.28
CA ALA A 19 14.44 38.92 41.79
C ALA A 19 13.91 37.77 42.67
N GLY A 20 14.02 36.54 42.17
CA GLY A 20 13.70 35.31 42.90
C GLY A 20 14.72 34.24 42.51
N GLY A 21 15.36 33.64 43.51
CA GLY A 21 16.56 32.82 43.36
C GLY A 21 16.45 31.64 42.40
N LEU A 22 17.60 31.32 41.79
CA LEU A 22 17.86 30.07 41.09
C LEU A 22 17.77 28.89 42.08
N ALA A 23 16.57 28.36 42.26
CA ALA A 23 16.39 26.99 42.73
C ALA A 23 16.62 26.06 41.53
N GLY A 24 17.55 25.11 41.68
CA GLY A 24 17.93 24.18 40.63
C GLY A 24 16.71 23.44 40.06
N ALA A 25 16.58 23.45 38.74
CA ALA A 25 15.71 22.52 38.05
C ALA A 25 16.23 21.10 38.35
N GLU A 26 15.48 20.31 39.12
CA GLU A 26 15.73 18.88 39.23
C GLU A 26 15.72 18.29 37.81
N ALA A 27 16.84 17.67 37.43
CA ALA A 27 16.94 16.94 36.18
C ALA A 27 15.96 15.77 36.24
N THR A 28 14.81 15.92 35.57
CA THR A 28 13.84 14.83 35.41
C THR A 28 14.53 13.65 34.73
N ALA A 29 14.41 12.46 35.32
CA ALA A 29 14.97 11.24 34.75
C ALA A 29 14.50 11.05 33.29
N PRO A 30 15.37 10.58 32.37
CA PRO A 30 14.99 10.40 30.98
C PRO A 30 13.80 9.42 30.86
N PRO A 31 12.88 9.65 29.90
CA PRO A 31 11.74 8.77 29.70
C PRO A 31 12.19 7.31 29.45
N PRO A 32 11.43 6.32 29.96
CA PRO A 32 11.74 4.92 29.72
C PRO A 32 11.54 4.54 28.24
N ALA A 33 11.99 3.33 27.87
CA ALA A 33 11.64 2.73 26.59
C ALA A 33 10.11 2.74 26.38
N TRP A 34 9.67 2.87 25.13
CA TRP A 34 8.25 2.77 24.80
C TRP A 34 7.70 1.44 25.29
N THR A 35 6.48 1.48 25.83
CA THR A 35 5.75 0.24 26.12
C THR A 35 5.45 -0.52 24.83
N LYS A 36 5.20 -1.83 24.93
CA LYS A 36 4.85 -2.66 23.77
C LYS A 36 3.56 -2.15 23.14
N GLU A 37 2.60 -1.71 23.95
CA GLU A 37 1.31 -1.17 23.51
C GLU A 37 1.51 0.11 22.69
N ARG A 38 2.37 1.04 23.16
CA ARG A 38 2.71 2.26 22.43
C ARG A 38 3.37 1.94 21.09
N ALA A 39 4.37 1.06 21.08
CA ALA A 39 5.08 0.68 19.87
C ALA A 39 4.16 0.01 18.84
N ASN A 40 3.31 -0.93 19.26
CA ASN A 40 2.36 -1.59 18.37
C ASN A 40 1.24 -0.66 17.89
N ALA A 41 0.75 0.25 18.74
CA ALA A 41 -0.23 1.26 18.34
C ALA A 41 0.34 2.21 17.28
N TRP A 42 1.57 2.67 17.47
CA TRP A 42 2.29 3.46 16.47
C TRP A 42 2.45 2.69 15.16
N HIS A 43 2.93 1.43 15.22
CA HIS A 43 3.23 0.62 14.03
C HIS A 43 1.99 0.30 13.19
N ARG A 44 0.82 0.08 13.81
CA ARG A 44 -0.44 -0.17 13.09
C ARG A 44 -0.82 0.96 12.12
N LEU A 45 -0.37 2.19 12.39
CA LEU A 45 -0.63 3.39 11.59
C LEU A 45 0.51 3.75 10.64
N GLN A 46 1.54 2.91 10.54
CA GLN A 46 2.65 3.10 9.59
C GLN A 46 2.37 2.34 8.29
N PRO A 47 2.90 2.76 7.13
CA PRO A 47 2.90 1.91 5.95
C PRO A 47 3.82 0.69 6.18
N TRP A 48 3.64 -0.38 5.42
CA TRP A 48 4.66 -1.42 5.37
C TRP A 48 5.91 -0.87 4.69
N TRP A 49 6.99 -0.65 5.46
CA TRP A 49 8.21 -0.09 4.91
C TRP A 49 9.05 -1.13 4.19
N VAL A 50 9.26 -0.89 2.90
CA VAL A 50 10.14 -1.68 2.04
C VAL A 50 11.08 -0.71 1.33
N GLY A 51 12.38 -0.92 1.53
CA GLY A 51 13.39 0.07 1.23
C GLY A 51 14.78 -0.50 0.99
N CYS A 52 15.75 0.40 0.93
CA CYS A 52 17.17 0.07 0.81
C CYS A 52 18.02 0.86 1.81
N ASN A 53 19.21 0.36 2.09
CA ASN A 53 20.31 1.14 2.66
C ASN A 53 20.90 2.00 1.53
N PHE A 54 20.70 3.31 1.63
CA PHE A 54 20.93 4.23 0.53
C PHE A 54 22.23 5.01 0.68
N LEU A 55 23.07 4.93 -0.35
CA LEU A 55 24.09 5.92 -0.69
C LEU A 55 23.93 6.25 -2.18
N PRO A 56 24.12 7.51 -2.60
CA PRO A 56 24.10 7.84 -4.02
C PRO A 56 25.26 7.14 -4.72
N SER A 57 25.10 6.76 -5.99
CA SER A 57 26.16 6.09 -6.76
C SER A 57 27.48 6.88 -6.84
N THR A 58 27.44 8.18 -6.56
CA THR A 58 28.57 9.12 -6.50
C THR A 58 29.34 9.15 -5.19
N ALA A 59 28.93 8.41 -4.15
CA ALA A 59 29.62 8.34 -2.86
C ALA A 59 30.21 6.95 -2.58
N VAL A 60 31.45 6.91 -2.08
CA VAL A 60 32.17 5.69 -1.68
C VAL A 60 31.91 5.31 -0.21
N ASN A 61 31.46 6.26 0.60
CA ASN A 61 31.05 6.09 2.00
C ASN A 61 30.17 7.26 2.47
N SER A 62 29.67 7.19 3.71
CA SER A 62 28.80 8.22 4.30
C SER A 62 29.46 9.60 4.45
N ILE A 63 30.80 9.68 4.55
CA ILE A 63 31.52 10.96 4.60
C ILE A 63 31.43 11.65 3.23
N GLU A 64 31.73 10.94 2.15
CA GLU A 64 31.66 11.50 0.79
C GLU A 64 30.22 11.90 0.42
N MET A 65 29.22 11.14 0.88
CA MET A 65 27.81 11.52 0.70
C MET A 65 27.49 12.89 1.33
N TRP A 66 27.93 13.14 2.57
CA TRP A 66 27.48 14.30 3.34
C TRP A 66 28.43 15.51 3.34
N ARG A 67 29.61 15.42 2.74
CA ARG A 67 30.52 16.57 2.65
C ARG A 67 29.99 17.63 1.68
N ARG A 68 30.21 18.90 2.01
CA ARG A 68 29.74 20.04 1.19
C ARG A 68 30.20 19.95 -0.27
N GLU A 69 31.45 19.57 -0.49
CA GLU A 69 32.07 19.54 -1.82
C GLU A 69 31.58 18.38 -2.70
N THR A 70 30.95 17.35 -2.11
CA THR A 70 30.58 16.10 -2.81
C THR A 70 29.10 15.72 -2.64
N PHE A 71 28.34 16.43 -1.81
CA PHE A 71 26.90 16.26 -1.68
C PHE A 71 26.20 16.55 -3.01
N ASP A 72 25.61 15.53 -3.63
CA ASP A 72 25.03 15.57 -4.97
C ASP A 72 23.51 15.40 -4.91
N PRO A 73 22.74 16.49 -4.69
CA PRO A 73 21.28 16.41 -4.61
C PRO A 73 20.62 15.98 -5.92
N ALA A 74 21.26 16.20 -7.08
CA ALA A 74 20.69 15.83 -8.36
C ALA A 74 20.72 14.31 -8.57
N THR A 75 21.82 13.65 -8.20
CA THR A 75 21.88 12.18 -8.20
C THR A 75 20.98 11.57 -7.14
N ILE A 76 20.93 12.14 -5.93
CA ILE A 76 20.00 11.69 -4.88
C ILE A 76 18.55 11.73 -5.38
N ASP A 77 18.13 12.86 -5.97
CA ASP A 77 16.78 13.02 -6.52
C ASP A 77 16.47 11.99 -7.61
N ARG A 78 17.40 11.78 -8.53
CA ARG A 78 17.25 10.81 -9.61
C ARG A 78 17.10 9.39 -9.08
N GLU A 79 17.98 8.96 -8.17
CA GLU A 79 18.03 7.59 -7.67
C GLU A 79 16.91 7.27 -6.68
N LEU A 80 16.49 8.23 -5.84
CA LEU A 80 15.28 8.07 -5.03
C LEU A 80 14.02 7.99 -5.89
N GLY A 81 13.96 8.73 -7.01
CA GLY A 81 12.91 8.55 -8.02
C GLY A 81 12.90 7.15 -8.64
N TRP A 82 14.08 6.53 -8.83
CA TRP A 82 14.19 5.15 -9.31
C TRP A 82 13.72 4.13 -8.27
N ALA A 83 14.12 4.31 -7.01
CA ALA A 83 13.64 3.52 -5.89
C ALA A 83 12.10 3.56 -5.80
N ARG A 84 11.50 4.75 -5.93
CA ARG A 84 10.05 4.90 -5.92
C ARG A 84 9.37 4.17 -7.07
N ARG A 85 9.95 4.19 -8.29
CA ARG A 85 9.40 3.46 -9.45
C ARG A 85 9.46 1.95 -9.30
N LEU A 86 10.44 1.42 -8.57
CA LEU A 86 10.47 -0.01 -8.18
C LEU A 86 9.41 -0.36 -7.13
N GLY A 87 8.90 0.63 -6.40
CA GLY A 87 7.86 0.48 -5.37
C GLY A 87 8.36 0.71 -3.95
N PHE A 88 9.64 1.01 -3.75
CA PHE A 88 10.18 1.32 -2.42
C PHE A 88 9.57 2.61 -1.86
N ASN A 89 9.44 2.67 -0.53
CA ASN A 89 8.79 3.76 0.18
C ASN A 89 9.59 4.25 1.40
N SER A 90 10.78 3.71 1.64
CA SER A 90 11.65 4.11 2.74
C SER A 90 13.12 3.88 2.39
N VAL A 91 14.02 4.64 3.01
CA VAL A 91 15.47 4.41 2.93
C VAL A 91 16.10 4.49 4.31
N ARG A 92 17.10 3.64 4.54
CA ARG A 92 18.00 3.70 5.69
C ARG A 92 19.30 4.39 5.28
N VAL A 93 19.76 5.40 6.02
CA VAL A 93 20.88 6.26 5.58
C VAL A 93 21.83 6.59 6.72
N PHE A 94 23.13 6.48 6.47
CA PHE A 94 24.18 6.69 7.45
C PHE A 94 24.59 8.15 7.53
N VAL A 95 24.47 8.75 8.71
CA VAL A 95 24.93 10.11 9.01
C VAL A 95 26.23 10.02 9.78
N ASN A 96 27.27 10.73 9.33
CA ASN A 96 28.62 10.51 9.83
C ASN A 96 29.09 11.59 10.82
N TYR A 97 29.55 11.15 12.00
CA TYR A 97 30.06 12.00 13.08
C TYR A 97 31.17 12.96 12.63
N VAL A 98 32.14 12.54 11.80
CA VAL A 98 33.27 13.43 11.45
C VAL A 98 32.86 14.55 10.51
N VAL A 99 31.78 14.37 9.74
CA VAL A 99 31.19 15.44 8.93
C VAL A 99 30.50 16.44 9.84
N TRP A 100 29.79 15.97 10.86
CA TRP A 100 29.17 16.82 11.87
C TRP A 100 30.23 17.60 12.67
N GLU A 101 31.30 16.95 13.12
CA GLU A 101 32.36 17.60 13.89
C GLU A 101 33.04 18.73 13.10
N ALA A 102 33.16 18.56 11.77
CA ALA A 102 33.73 19.58 10.90
C ALA A 102 32.74 20.71 10.52
N ASP A 103 31.46 20.40 10.34
CA ASP A 103 30.43 21.32 9.84
C ASP A 103 29.01 20.88 10.26
N ALA A 104 28.70 20.98 11.56
CA ALA A 104 27.42 20.54 12.12
C ALA A 104 26.22 21.25 11.45
N GLU A 105 26.29 22.56 11.29
CA GLU A 105 25.22 23.36 10.69
C GLU A 105 25.00 23.01 9.21
N GLY A 106 26.07 22.88 8.43
CA GLY A 106 25.96 22.49 7.04
C GLY A 106 25.49 21.04 6.87
N LEU A 107 25.86 20.12 7.77
CA LEU A 107 25.32 18.76 7.76
C LEU A 107 23.80 18.79 7.98
N ARG A 108 23.30 19.55 8.96
CA ARG A 108 21.85 19.71 9.21
C ARG A 108 21.13 20.27 7.98
N ARG A 109 21.70 21.26 7.29
CA ARG A 109 21.14 21.79 6.02
C ARG A 109 21.06 20.73 4.93
N ARG A 110 22.14 19.97 4.70
CA ARG A 110 22.18 18.92 3.67
C ARG A 110 21.24 17.76 4.02
N PHE A 111 21.15 17.39 5.29
CA PHE A 111 20.19 16.39 5.75
C PHE A 111 18.74 16.87 5.56
N THR A 112 18.44 18.14 5.85
CA THR A 112 17.12 18.74 5.55
C THR A 112 16.80 18.67 4.05
N GLN A 113 17.75 19.02 3.19
CA GLN A 113 17.58 18.93 1.74
C GLN A 113 17.37 17.48 1.27
N PHE A 114 18.06 16.50 1.87
CA PHE A 114 17.83 15.09 1.61
C PHE A 114 16.41 14.66 1.99
N LEU A 115 15.93 15.08 3.17
CA LEU A 115 14.55 14.82 3.60
C LEU A 115 13.53 15.48 2.65
N ASP A 116 13.78 16.68 2.14
CA ASP A 116 12.92 17.34 1.14
C ASP A 116 12.86 16.54 -0.16
N ILE A 117 14.02 16.06 -0.65
CA ILE A 117 14.10 15.24 -1.85
C ILE A 117 13.37 13.91 -1.66
N ALA A 118 13.61 13.20 -0.55
CA ALA A 118 12.94 11.95 -0.24
C ALA A 118 11.42 12.13 -0.12
N ALA A 119 10.98 13.24 0.51
CA ALA A 119 9.57 13.58 0.65
C ALA A 119 8.86 13.73 -0.71
N ARG A 120 9.49 14.42 -1.67
CA ARG A 120 8.94 14.57 -3.05
C ARG A 120 8.73 13.23 -3.75
N HIS A 121 9.50 12.20 -3.40
CA HIS A 121 9.38 10.84 -3.93
C HIS A 121 8.54 9.90 -3.06
N ARG A 122 7.88 10.41 -2.00
CA ARG A 122 7.13 9.57 -1.04
C ARG A 122 8.00 8.48 -0.40
N ILE A 123 9.24 8.84 -0.06
CA ILE A 123 10.20 7.98 0.63
C ILE A 123 10.46 8.54 2.04
N SER A 124 10.19 7.72 3.06
CA SER A 124 10.57 8.02 4.45
C SER A 124 12.04 7.69 4.72
N VAL A 125 12.58 8.22 5.82
CA VAL A 125 14.01 8.11 6.15
C VAL A 125 14.23 7.52 7.54
N MET A 126 15.09 6.51 7.62
CA MET A 126 15.64 5.95 8.86
C MET A 126 17.12 6.32 8.96
N PRO A 127 17.49 7.34 9.77
CA PRO A 127 18.88 7.74 9.93
C PRO A 127 19.62 6.76 10.84
N VAL A 128 20.87 6.46 10.47
CA VAL A 128 21.83 5.71 11.27
C VAL A 128 22.88 6.68 11.80
N LEU A 129 23.03 6.79 13.13
CA LEU A 129 23.95 7.77 13.73
C LEU A 129 25.36 7.21 13.96
N LEU A 130 25.44 5.99 14.51
CA LEU A 130 26.69 5.32 14.84
C LEU A 130 26.82 4.00 14.07
N ASP A 131 28.03 3.49 13.89
CA ASP A 131 28.39 2.32 13.09
C ASP A 131 29.80 1.82 13.46
N ASP A 132 29.98 0.51 13.60
CA ASP A 132 31.28 -0.13 13.84
C ASP A 132 31.91 -0.74 12.56
N CYS A 133 31.23 -0.72 11.42
CA CYS A 133 31.78 -1.23 10.16
C CYS A 133 32.98 -0.40 9.69
N ASN A 134 34.12 -1.06 9.48
CA ASN A 134 35.35 -0.41 9.00
C ASN A 134 36.11 -1.26 7.98
N PHE A 135 35.47 -1.50 6.82
CA PHE A 135 36.06 -2.26 5.72
C PHE A 135 37.39 -1.68 5.22
N ALA A 136 37.58 -0.37 5.32
CA ALA A 136 38.80 0.29 4.89
C ALA A 136 39.97 0.11 5.88
N GLY A 137 39.72 -0.39 7.09
CA GLY A 137 40.75 -0.59 8.12
C GLY A 137 41.47 0.68 8.55
N ARG A 138 40.85 1.86 8.36
CA ARG A 138 41.45 3.18 8.63
C ARG A 138 40.52 4.04 9.47
N GLU A 139 41.08 5.08 10.07
CA GLU A 139 40.30 6.08 10.82
C GLU A 139 39.45 6.94 9.87
N ALA A 140 38.22 7.22 10.28
CA ALA A 140 37.36 8.19 9.62
C ALA A 140 37.94 9.61 9.77
N LYS A 141 37.93 10.40 8.68
CA LYS A 141 38.45 11.77 8.65
C LYS A 141 37.57 12.67 7.79
N ALA A 142 37.32 13.89 8.28
CA ALA A 142 36.67 14.94 7.50
C ALA A 142 37.61 15.41 6.38
N GLY A 143 37.31 15.05 5.14
CA GLY A 143 38.13 15.41 3.98
C GLY A 143 37.81 14.58 2.74
N PRO A 144 38.55 14.79 1.63
CA PRO A 144 38.46 13.94 0.45
C PRO A 144 38.64 12.47 0.81
N GLN A 145 37.79 11.62 0.24
CA GLN A 145 37.87 10.17 0.44
C GLN A 145 38.67 9.54 -0.71
N PRO A 146 39.44 8.48 -0.45
CA PRO A 146 40.13 7.75 -1.51
C PRO A 146 39.12 7.14 -2.48
N ASP A 147 39.52 6.97 -3.73
CA ASP A 147 38.72 6.25 -4.71
C ASP A 147 38.54 4.77 -4.31
N PRO A 148 37.42 4.17 -4.75
CA PRO A 148 37.20 2.74 -4.53
C PRO A 148 38.29 1.90 -5.19
N ILE A 149 38.68 0.82 -4.51
CA ILE A 149 39.60 -0.18 -5.07
C ILE A 149 38.79 -1.06 -6.04
N PRO A 150 39.06 -1.03 -7.36
CA PRO A 150 38.22 -1.73 -8.34
C PRO A 150 38.09 -3.23 -8.03
N GLY A 151 36.87 -3.75 -8.06
CA GLY A 151 36.57 -5.16 -7.80
C GLY A 151 36.40 -5.53 -6.32
N VAL A 152 36.59 -4.58 -5.40
CA VAL A 152 36.53 -4.82 -3.96
C VAL A 152 35.28 -4.20 -3.36
N HIS A 153 34.46 -5.05 -2.74
CA HIS A 153 33.24 -4.67 -2.02
C HIS A 153 33.55 -3.70 -0.86
N ASN A 154 32.81 -2.57 -0.77
CA ASN A 154 32.92 -1.54 0.29
C ASN A 154 34.34 -1.12 0.66
N SER A 155 35.27 -1.10 -0.31
CA SER A 155 36.71 -0.90 -0.06
C SER A 155 37.12 0.35 0.72
N GLN A 156 36.26 1.36 0.82
CA GLN A 156 36.56 2.64 1.49
C GLN A 156 35.56 3.00 2.61
N TRP A 157 34.72 2.06 3.04
CA TRP A 157 33.80 2.30 4.15
C TRP A 157 34.57 2.44 5.48
N VAL A 158 34.19 3.45 6.25
CA VAL A 158 34.78 3.77 7.57
C VAL A 158 33.66 4.02 8.58
N SER A 159 33.94 3.70 9.84
CA SER A 159 32.98 3.73 10.94
C SER A 159 32.59 5.16 11.36
N SER A 160 31.52 5.29 12.16
CA SER A 160 31.07 6.53 12.78
C SER A 160 30.67 6.23 14.22
N PRO A 161 31.34 6.73 15.27
CA PRO A 161 32.51 7.58 15.24
C PRO A 161 33.75 6.81 14.76
N PRO A 162 34.91 7.48 14.64
CA PRO A 162 36.18 6.77 14.43
C PRO A 162 36.41 5.68 15.51
N PRO A 163 36.97 4.51 15.17
CA PRO A 163 37.02 3.34 16.07
C PRO A 163 37.67 3.63 17.43
N ARG A 164 38.72 4.46 17.46
CA ARG A 164 39.40 4.87 18.70
C ARG A 164 38.50 5.57 19.73
N MET A 165 37.40 6.18 19.29
CA MET A 165 36.48 6.91 20.16
C MET A 165 35.44 6.00 20.82
N VAL A 166 35.23 4.79 20.30
CA VAL A 166 34.19 3.87 20.78
C VAL A 166 34.43 3.50 22.26
N THR A 167 35.68 3.22 22.63
CA THR A 167 36.07 2.83 23.99
C THR A 167 36.66 3.96 24.82
N ASP A 168 37.00 5.10 24.21
CA ASP A 168 37.55 6.26 24.90
C ASP A 168 36.44 7.15 25.50
N ARG A 169 36.20 6.99 26.80
CA ARG A 169 35.19 7.77 27.53
C ARG A 169 35.44 9.29 27.51
N ALA A 170 36.67 9.74 27.32
CA ALA A 170 36.97 11.17 27.20
C ALA A 170 36.44 11.76 25.87
N ALA A 171 36.23 10.92 24.85
CA ALA A 171 35.67 11.34 23.56
C ALA A 171 34.14 11.43 23.57
N TRP A 172 33.47 10.78 24.53
CA TRP A 172 32.01 10.62 24.55
C TRP A 172 31.21 11.91 24.70
N PRO A 173 31.66 12.94 25.44
CA PRO A 173 30.93 14.22 25.49
C PRO A 173 30.68 14.82 24.09
N LYS A 174 31.60 14.63 23.13
CA LYS A 174 31.39 15.07 21.75
C LYS A 174 30.43 14.17 20.97
N ILE A 175 30.49 12.84 21.18
CA ILE A 175 29.55 11.90 20.55
C ILE A 175 28.13 12.17 21.08
N GLU A 176 27.99 12.42 22.37
CA GLU A 176 26.74 12.84 23.00
C GLU A 176 26.19 14.11 22.34
N GLN A 177 27.05 15.12 22.16
CA GLN A 177 26.66 16.37 21.51
C GLN A 177 26.17 16.11 20.08
N TYR A 178 26.83 15.25 19.31
CA TYR A 178 26.40 14.85 17.97
C TYR A 178 25.03 14.18 17.97
N VAL A 179 24.85 13.15 18.80
CA VAL A 179 23.59 12.38 18.89
C VAL A 179 22.45 13.32 19.30
N LYS A 180 22.66 14.14 20.34
CA LYS A 180 21.66 15.08 20.81
C LYS A 180 21.35 16.17 19.80
N ASP A 181 22.34 16.72 19.10
CA ASP A 181 22.13 17.77 18.11
C ASP A 181 21.27 17.29 16.95
N MET A 182 21.59 16.13 16.37
CA MET A 182 20.82 15.54 15.28
C MET A 182 19.37 15.21 15.71
N ILE A 183 19.20 14.57 16.88
CA ILE A 183 17.86 14.20 17.36
C ILE A 183 17.07 15.44 17.81
N THR A 184 17.71 16.48 18.37
CA THR A 184 17.01 17.71 18.77
C THR A 184 16.45 18.42 17.54
N TRP A 185 17.23 18.48 16.45
CA TRP A 185 16.81 19.17 15.24
C TRP A 185 15.72 18.43 14.47
N PHE A 186 15.80 17.09 14.38
CA PHE A 186 14.90 16.28 13.54
C PHE A 186 13.93 15.39 14.32
N GLY A 187 13.98 15.37 15.65
CA GLY A 187 13.17 14.48 16.51
C GLY A 187 11.67 14.78 16.52
N ARG A 188 11.23 15.82 15.81
CA ARG A 188 9.83 16.15 15.54
C ARG A 188 9.49 16.14 14.04
N ASP A 189 10.47 15.85 13.17
CA ASP A 189 10.29 15.77 11.72
C ASP A 189 9.72 14.40 11.31
N ARG A 190 8.52 14.40 10.73
CA ARG A 190 7.79 13.17 10.39
C ARG A 190 8.37 12.40 9.20
N ARG A 191 9.28 13.01 8.45
CA ARG A 191 10.03 12.33 7.37
C ARG A 191 11.04 11.34 7.94
N VAL A 192 11.51 11.59 9.16
CA VAL A 192 12.28 10.64 9.95
C VAL A 192 11.31 9.70 10.65
N VAL A 193 11.40 8.40 10.38
CA VAL A 193 10.43 7.40 10.87
C VAL A 193 10.94 6.59 12.05
N ILE A 194 12.25 6.30 12.11
CA ILE A 194 12.90 5.50 13.14
C ILE A 194 14.33 6.04 13.29
N TRP A 195 14.82 6.18 14.53
CA TRP A 195 16.24 6.43 14.77
C TRP A 195 16.97 5.11 15.00
N ASP A 196 17.80 4.72 14.04
CA ASP A 196 18.75 3.63 14.22
C ASP A 196 20.01 4.20 14.86
N LEU A 197 20.16 3.99 16.16
CA LEU A 197 21.19 4.67 16.92
C LEU A 197 22.58 4.12 16.64
N TYR A 198 22.69 2.84 16.28
CA TYR A 198 23.98 2.18 16.10
C TYR A 198 23.85 0.97 15.17
N ASN A 199 24.58 1.03 14.05
CA ASN A 199 24.74 -0.09 13.12
C ASN A 199 25.82 -1.07 13.57
N GLU A 200 25.48 -2.34 13.55
CA GLU A 200 26.36 -3.48 13.84
C GLU A 200 27.35 -3.30 15.01
N PRO A 201 26.90 -2.83 16.19
CA PRO A 201 27.80 -2.70 17.34
C PRO A 201 28.47 -4.03 17.64
N GLY A 202 29.80 -3.99 17.77
CA GLY A 202 30.66 -5.15 17.96
C GLY A 202 31.36 -5.67 16.71
N ASN A 203 31.06 -5.14 15.52
CA ASN A 203 31.78 -5.49 14.29
C ASN A 203 33.23 -4.95 14.30
N SER A 204 34.03 -5.29 13.29
CA SER A 204 35.42 -4.86 13.11
C SER A 204 36.32 -5.14 14.33
N GLY A 205 36.03 -6.23 15.07
CA GLY A 205 36.80 -6.65 16.25
C GLY A 205 36.45 -5.93 17.56
N MET A 206 35.35 -5.16 17.61
CA MET A 206 34.92 -4.50 18.85
C MET A 206 34.25 -5.44 19.85
N GLY A 207 33.48 -6.43 19.39
CA GLY A 207 32.71 -7.34 20.25
C GLY A 207 31.87 -6.60 21.29
N ALA A 208 31.87 -7.07 22.53
CA ALA A 208 31.12 -6.43 23.62
C ALA A 208 31.62 -5.02 24.01
N LYS A 209 32.74 -4.52 23.47
CA LYS A 209 33.30 -3.20 23.84
C LYS A 209 32.44 -2.02 23.39
N SER A 210 31.58 -2.22 22.39
CA SER A 210 30.67 -1.18 21.89
C SER A 210 29.39 -1.05 22.71
N LEU A 211 29.01 -2.10 23.46
CA LEU A 211 27.76 -2.13 24.23
C LEU A 211 27.60 -0.91 25.16
N PRO A 212 28.63 -0.46 25.90
CA PRO A 212 28.46 0.72 26.74
C PRO A 212 28.16 2.00 25.96
N LEU A 213 28.67 2.15 24.73
CA LEU A 213 28.36 3.31 23.89
C LEU A 213 26.94 3.21 23.33
N VAL A 214 26.46 2.00 23.01
CA VAL A 214 25.05 1.75 22.66
C VAL A 214 24.13 2.21 23.80
N GLU A 215 24.41 1.78 25.04
CA GLU A 215 23.61 2.18 26.21
C GLU A 215 23.59 3.70 26.42
N ALA A 216 24.75 4.35 26.24
CA ALA A 216 24.85 5.80 26.33
C ALA A 216 24.07 6.52 25.22
N ALA A 217 24.15 6.04 23.97
CA ALA A 217 23.39 6.58 22.84
C ALA A 217 21.88 6.54 23.10
N PHE A 218 21.37 5.42 23.64
CA PHE A 218 19.96 5.33 24.06
C PHE A 218 19.62 6.31 25.19
N ALA A 219 20.49 6.45 26.19
CA ALA A 219 20.27 7.41 27.27
C ALA A 219 20.22 8.86 26.75
N TRP A 220 21.15 9.24 25.87
CA TRP A 220 21.20 10.57 25.26
C TRP A 220 19.98 10.84 24.38
N ALA A 221 19.60 9.88 23.53
CA ALA A 221 18.42 10.00 22.68
C ALA A 221 17.13 10.17 23.52
N ARG A 222 16.97 9.39 24.60
CA ARG A 222 15.82 9.51 25.50
C ARG A 222 15.76 10.86 26.21
N GLN A 223 16.90 11.45 26.58
CA GLN A 223 16.94 12.80 27.17
C GLN A 223 16.38 13.87 26.22
N VAL A 224 16.44 13.65 24.90
CA VAL A 224 15.87 14.56 23.89
C VAL A 224 14.37 14.28 23.64
N ASP A 225 13.89 13.07 23.98
CA ASP A 225 12.51 12.62 23.80
C ASP A 225 11.98 12.80 22.35
N PRO A 226 12.62 12.17 21.33
CA PRO A 226 12.10 12.22 19.97
C PRO A 226 10.72 11.56 19.87
N MET A 227 9.92 12.00 18.89
CA MET A 227 8.61 11.40 18.65
C MET A 227 8.69 10.04 17.97
N GLN A 228 9.81 9.72 17.33
CA GLN A 228 10.08 8.45 16.65
C GLN A 228 10.63 7.40 17.62
N PRO A 229 10.41 6.09 17.35
CA PRO A 229 11.03 5.04 18.14
C PRO A 229 12.54 4.94 17.88
N LEU A 230 13.25 4.44 18.90
CA LEU A 230 14.68 4.16 18.89
C LEU A 230 14.94 2.67 18.65
N THR A 231 16.00 2.35 17.90
CA THR A 231 16.45 0.97 17.66
C THR A 231 17.98 0.87 17.55
N VAL A 232 18.48 -0.37 17.57
CA VAL A 232 19.87 -0.75 17.31
C VAL A 232 19.89 -2.12 16.63
N GLY A 233 20.62 -2.25 15.52
CA GLY A 233 20.60 -3.45 14.69
C GLY A 233 21.36 -4.62 15.30
N ALA A 234 20.65 -5.70 15.66
CA ALA A 234 21.28 -6.97 16.01
C ALA A 234 21.70 -7.74 14.75
N TRP A 235 22.98 -8.10 14.62
CA TRP A 235 23.55 -8.66 13.39
C TRP A 235 24.24 -10.03 13.57
N ALA A 236 24.63 -10.36 14.81
CA ALA A 236 25.33 -11.60 15.17
C ALA A 236 24.38 -12.62 15.85
N ASP A 237 24.86 -13.40 16.83
CA ASP A 237 24.01 -14.34 17.58
C ASP A 237 22.95 -13.60 18.41
N PHE A 238 21.67 -13.90 18.17
CA PHE A 238 20.54 -13.20 18.80
C PHE A 238 20.31 -13.64 20.24
N LEU A 239 20.87 -14.78 20.67
CA LEU A 239 20.74 -15.30 22.03
C LEU A 239 21.85 -14.80 22.96
N GLU A 240 22.93 -14.23 22.42
CA GLU A 240 23.99 -13.66 23.23
C GLU A 240 23.49 -12.49 24.10
N PRO A 241 24.04 -12.30 25.32
CA PRO A 241 23.63 -11.23 26.22
C PRO A 241 23.66 -9.83 25.60
N VAL A 242 24.60 -9.59 24.68
CA VAL A 242 24.74 -8.31 23.96
C VAL A 242 23.52 -8.05 23.06
N SER A 243 23.12 -9.02 22.23
CA SER A 243 21.94 -8.93 21.38
C SER A 243 20.64 -8.85 22.19
N GLN A 244 20.52 -9.62 23.27
CA GLN A 244 19.38 -9.52 24.19
C GLN A 244 19.28 -8.11 24.80
N ARG A 245 20.41 -7.47 25.09
CA ARG A 245 20.44 -6.09 25.58
C ARG A 245 20.02 -5.09 24.52
N PHE A 246 20.41 -5.28 23.25
CA PHE A 246 19.95 -4.45 22.12
C PHE A 246 18.42 -4.47 21.99
N PHE A 247 17.83 -5.67 22.04
CA PHE A 247 16.37 -5.82 21.99
C PHE A 247 15.67 -5.19 23.20
N ALA A 248 16.24 -5.31 24.40
CA ALA A 248 15.69 -4.73 25.62
C ALA A 248 15.71 -3.19 25.63
N LEU A 249 16.71 -2.57 24.99
CA LEU A 249 16.82 -1.11 24.88
C LEU A 249 15.86 -0.53 23.83
N SER A 250 15.57 -1.29 22.78
CA SER A 250 14.89 -0.79 21.60
C SER A 250 13.38 -0.64 21.79
N ASP A 251 12.82 0.45 21.24
CA ASP A 251 11.37 0.66 21.19
C ASP A 251 10.74 -0.24 20.13
N VAL A 252 11.45 -0.44 19.02
CA VAL A 252 11.16 -1.38 17.93
C VAL A 252 12.39 -2.24 17.65
N ILE A 253 12.20 -3.51 17.31
CA ILE A 253 13.30 -4.44 17.10
C ILE A 253 13.85 -4.26 15.68
N SER A 254 15.15 -4.10 15.54
CA SER A 254 15.83 -4.19 14.25
C SER A 254 16.91 -5.25 14.26
N PHE A 255 17.11 -5.90 13.12
CA PHE A 255 18.06 -6.98 12.96
C PHE A 255 18.54 -7.15 11.52
N HIS A 256 19.68 -7.81 11.32
CA HIS A 256 20.24 -8.10 10.00
C HIS A 256 20.12 -9.59 9.68
N ALA A 257 19.78 -9.91 8.43
CA ALA A 257 19.58 -11.28 7.99
C ALA A 257 20.01 -11.49 6.54
N TYR A 258 21.19 -12.08 6.38
CA TYR A 258 21.77 -12.48 5.09
C TYR A 258 21.66 -14.00 4.83
N ASP A 259 20.85 -14.69 5.63
CA ASP A 259 20.58 -16.13 5.59
C ASP A 259 19.56 -16.48 4.50
N PRO A 260 19.46 -17.76 4.06
CA PRO A 260 18.31 -18.23 3.27
C PRO A 260 16.98 -18.08 4.05
N PRO A 261 15.82 -18.19 3.37
CA PRO A 261 14.50 -17.96 3.96
C PRO A 261 14.23 -18.62 5.32
N ASP A 262 14.56 -19.91 5.49
CA ASP A 262 14.34 -20.61 6.75
C ASP A 262 15.13 -19.99 7.92
N GLY A 263 16.35 -19.51 7.65
CA GLY A 263 17.17 -18.81 8.64
C GLY A 263 16.61 -17.44 8.98
N VAL A 264 16.09 -16.71 7.99
CA VAL A 264 15.40 -15.43 8.19
C VAL A 264 14.14 -15.63 9.04
N GLU A 265 13.32 -16.65 8.75
CA GLU A 265 12.12 -16.97 9.53
C GLU A 265 12.47 -17.36 10.98
N ALA A 266 13.52 -18.15 11.18
CA ALA A 266 13.99 -18.49 12.53
C ALA A 266 14.36 -17.23 13.33
N LYS A 267 15.07 -16.28 12.71
CA LYS A 267 15.42 -14.98 13.32
C LYS A 267 14.19 -14.14 13.64
N ILE A 268 13.22 -14.07 12.72
CA ILE A 268 11.93 -13.40 12.95
C ILE A 268 11.22 -13.98 14.18
N ASN A 269 11.18 -15.31 14.32
CA ASN A 269 10.52 -15.97 15.45
C ASN A 269 11.21 -15.65 16.79
N LEU A 270 12.54 -15.56 16.81
CA LEU A 270 13.28 -15.12 18.00
C LEU A 270 12.97 -13.66 18.36
N CYS A 271 12.95 -12.76 17.37
CA CYS A 271 12.60 -11.36 17.59
C CYS A 271 11.13 -11.16 18.01
N ALA A 272 10.21 -11.97 17.49
CA ALA A 272 8.78 -11.90 17.80
C ALA A 272 8.47 -12.10 19.29
N ALA A 273 9.30 -12.87 20.01
CA ALA A 273 9.16 -13.08 21.45
C ALA A 273 9.22 -11.78 22.28
N TRP A 274 9.81 -10.71 21.74
CA TRP A 274 9.85 -9.40 22.38
C TRP A 274 8.50 -8.66 22.34
N GLY A 275 7.58 -9.06 21.47
CA GLY A 275 6.24 -8.46 21.34
C GLY A 275 6.25 -7.02 20.85
N ARG A 276 7.26 -6.65 20.06
CA ARG A 276 7.48 -5.31 19.50
C ARG A 276 7.50 -5.38 17.97
N PRO A 277 7.18 -4.29 17.26
CA PRO A 277 7.37 -4.20 15.81
C PRO A 277 8.79 -4.54 15.38
N MET A 278 8.95 -5.13 14.20
CA MET A 278 10.22 -5.69 13.73
C MET A 278 10.64 -5.12 12.37
N PHE A 279 11.94 -4.91 12.20
CA PHE A 279 12.55 -4.42 10.98
C PHE A 279 13.80 -5.25 10.65
N CYS A 280 13.83 -5.87 9.48
CA CYS A 280 15.06 -6.41 8.91
C CYS A 280 15.79 -5.23 8.24
N THR A 281 16.76 -4.63 8.93
CA THR A 281 17.40 -3.37 8.48
C THR A 281 18.56 -3.59 7.52
N GLU A 282 19.00 -4.84 7.35
CA GLU A 282 19.93 -5.24 6.29
C GLU A 282 19.68 -6.69 5.83
N TRP A 283 19.60 -6.88 4.52
CA TRP A 283 19.51 -8.19 3.86
C TRP A 283 19.94 -8.06 2.39
N LEU A 284 19.67 -9.10 1.59
CA LEU A 284 20.00 -9.31 0.18
C LEU A 284 21.42 -9.85 -0.02
N ARG A 285 21.52 -11.18 -0.03
CA ARG A 285 22.75 -11.92 -0.35
C ARG A 285 22.40 -13.04 -1.33
N ARG A 286 22.24 -12.66 -2.60
CA ARG A 286 21.68 -13.55 -3.65
C ARG A 286 22.42 -14.88 -3.78
N GLN A 287 23.70 -14.92 -3.45
CA GLN A 287 24.54 -16.12 -3.48
C GLN A 287 24.08 -17.22 -2.51
N GLU A 288 23.36 -16.87 -1.45
CA GLU A 288 22.82 -17.79 -0.43
C GLU A 288 21.31 -18.05 -0.60
N GLY A 289 20.72 -17.65 -1.73
CA GLY A 289 19.27 -17.72 -1.93
C GLY A 289 18.47 -16.71 -1.09
N ASN A 290 19.15 -15.67 -0.58
CA ASN A 290 18.56 -14.50 0.05
C ASN A 290 18.28 -13.46 -1.05
N ASP A 291 17.07 -13.51 -1.61
CA ASP A 291 16.62 -12.72 -2.77
C ASP A 291 15.19 -12.19 -2.58
N PHE A 292 14.78 -11.23 -3.42
CA PHE A 292 13.49 -10.56 -3.30
C PHE A 292 12.29 -11.51 -3.45
N GLU A 293 12.32 -12.42 -4.43
CA GLU A 293 11.21 -13.33 -4.74
C GLU A 293 10.87 -14.22 -3.55
N ARG A 294 11.89 -14.65 -2.80
CA ARG A 294 11.72 -15.55 -1.67
C ARG A 294 11.47 -14.84 -0.34
N LEU A 295 12.05 -13.65 -0.13
CA LEU A 295 12.02 -13.00 1.19
C LEU A 295 10.97 -11.91 1.36
N LEU A 296 10.59 -11.16 0.31
CA LEU A 296 9.54 -10.16 0.46
C LEU A 296 8.20 -10.76 0.91
N PRO A 297 7.73 -11.92 0.41
CA PRO A 297 6.54 -12.57 0.92
C PRO A 297 6.65 -12.99 2.40
N VAL A 298 7.84 -13.41 2.84
CA VAL A 298 8.10 -13.74 4.24
C VAL A 298 7.97 -12.49 5.10
N PHE A 299 8.66 -11.41 4.73
CA PHE A 299 8.59 -10.14 5.47
C PHE A 299 7.17 -9.57 5.52
N GLU A 300 6.41 -9.62 4.42
CA GLU A 300 5.01 -9.17 4.38
C GLU A 300 4.14 -9.96 5.36
N ARG A 301 4.22 -11.30 5.29
CA ARG A 301 3.43 -12.23 6.12
C ARG A 301 3.69 -12.03 7.62
N HIS A 302 4.93 -11.73 7.99
CA HIS A 302 5.32 -11.49 9.38
C HIS A 302 5.27 -10.01 9.79
N HIS A 303 4.80 -9.11 8.92
CA HIS A 303 4.75 -7.67 9.13
C HIS A 303 6.09 -7.05 9.53
N VAL A 304 7.18 -7.53 8.91
CA VAL A 304 8.54 -7.04 9.13
C VAL A 304 8.87 -6.00 8.07
N GLY A 305 9.26 -4.79 8.45
CA GLY A 305 9.78 -3.83 7.48
C GLY A 305 11.15 -4.27 6.97
N ALA A 306 11.45 -4.07 5.69
CA ALA A 306 12.59 -4.71 5.03
C ALA A 306 13.46 -3.69 4.28
N TYR A 307 14.74 -3.61 4.65
CA TYR A 307 15.73 -2.73 4.03
C TYR A 307 16.89 -3.55 3.48
N HIS A 308 16.93 -3.76 2.16
CA HIS A 308 18.06 -4.47 1.55
C HIS A 308 19.29 -3.57 1.51
N TRP A 309 20.48 -4.15 1.37
CA TRP A 309 21.68 -3.36 1.11
C TRP A 309 21.76 -2.98 -0.37
N GLY A 310 22.20 -1.75 -0.67
CA GLY A 310 22.47 -1.27 -2.03
C GLY A 310 21.22 -0.85 -2.83
N LEU A 311 21.42 -0.06 -3.88
CA LEU A 311 20.36 0.33 -4.82
C LEU A 311 20.92 0.46 -6.23
N VAL A 312 21.90 1.35 -6.41
CA VAL A 312 22.57 1.62 -7.69
C VAL A 312 24.03 1.21 -7.60
N ALA A 313 24.54 0.49 -8.60
CA ALA A 313 25.95 0.10 -8.70
C ALA A 313 26.89 1.32 -8.72
N GLY A 314 27.35 1.70 -7.54
CA GLY A 314 28.08 2.94 -7.28
C GLY A 314 29.54 2.75 -6.93
N ARG A 315 30.12 3.79 -6.33
CA ARG A 315 31.51 3.77 -5.81
C ARG A 315 31.70 2.80 -4.65
N THR A 316 30.66 2.48 -3.87
CA THR A 316 30.72 1.46 -2.81
C THR A 316 31.01 0.04 -3.34
N GLN A 317 30.68 -0.25 -4.60
CA GLN A 317 30.88 -1.57 -5.24
C GLN A 317 30.19 -2.72 -4.49
N THR A 318 29.03 -2.44 -3.89
CA THR A 318 28.24 -3.40 -3.09
C THR A 318 27.64 -4.55 -3.91
N TYR A 319 27.55 -4.40 -5.23
CA TYR A 319 27.23 -5.48 -6.16
C TYR A 319 28.27 -6.60 -6.19
N TYR A 320 29.53 -6.37 -5.77
CA TYR A 320 30.52 -7.44 -5.62
C TYR A 320 30.28 -8.30 -4.39
N PRO A 321 30.61 -9.60 -4.41
CA PRO A 321 30.60 -10.42 -3.21
C PRO A 321 31.57 -9.94 -2.13
N TRP A 322 31.24 -10.17 -0.85
CA TRP A 322 32.20 -9.98 0.24
C TRP A 322 33.49 -10.78 0.01
N GLY A 323 34.63 -10.17 0.32
CA GLY A 323 35.95 -10.77 0.12
C GLY A 323 36.45 -10.80 -1.34
N SER A 324 35.73 -10.17 -2.28
CA SER A 324 36.18 -10.07 -3.68
C SER A 324 37.56 -9.40 -3.77
N PRO A 325 38.55 -10.03 -4.45
CA PRO A 325 39.89 -9.47 -4.57
C PRO A 325 39.94 -8.26 -5.51
N LYS A 326 41.02 -7.46 -5.37
CA LYS A 326 41.30 -6.34 -6.26
C LYS A 326 41.37 -6.81 -7.72
N GLY A 327 40.66 -6.10 -8.60
CA GLY A 327 40.62 -6.38 -10.03
C GLY A 327 39.63 -7.46 -10.44
N SER A 328 38.78 -7.96 -9.52
CA SER A 328 37.69 -8.88 -9.86
C SER A 328 36.81 -8.34 -11.00
N PRO A 329 36.50 -9.16 -12.02
CA PRO A 329 35.54 -8.78 -13.05
C PRO A 329 34.14 -8.64 -12.45
N GLU A 330 33.24 -7.91 -13.13
CA GLU A 330 31.84 -7.81 -12.70
C GLU A 330 31.25 -9.22 -12.47
N PRO A 331 30.65 -9.50 -11.31
CA PRO A 331 30.14 -10.82 -11.00
C PRO A 331 28.90 -11.12 -11.85
N ARG A 332 28.74 -12.39 -12.26
CA ARG A 332 27.53 -12.84 -12.99
C ARG A 332 26.25 -12.66 -12.16
N GLN A 333 26.35 -12.80 -10.85
CA GLN A 333 25.27 -12.53 -9.91
C GLN A 333 25.73 -11.48 -8.91
N TRP A 334 25.03 -10.35 -8.87
CA TRP A 334 25.31 -9.28 -7.94
C TRP A 334 24.89 -9.67 -6.51
N GLN A 335 25.64 -9.21 -5.50
CA GLN A 335 25.27 -9.44 -4.10
C GLN A 335 24.10 -8.54 -3.67
N HIS A 336 24.30 -7.22 -3.71
CA HIS A 336 23.38 -6.23 -3.14
C HIS A 336 22.63 -5.40 -4.18
N ASP A 337 23.31 -4.54 -4.96
CA ASP A 337 22.64 -3.51 -5.78
C ASP A 337 21.59 -4.06 -6.78
N VAL A 338 20.67 -3.19 -7.21
CA VAL A 338 19.50 -3.56 -8.05
C VAL A 338 19.59 -2.94 -9.44
N LEU A 339 20.14 -1.72 -9.54
CA LEU A 339 20.19 -0.92 -10.76
C LEU A 339 21.63 -0.66 -11.20
N ARG A 340 21.83 -0.57 -12.51
CA ARG A 340 23.04 -0.01 -13.10
C ARG A 340 23.01 1.52 -12.99
N ARG A 341 24.16 2.15 -13.26
CA ARG A 341 24.34 3.61 -13.12
C ARG A 341 23.41 4.45 -14.01
N ASP A 342 22.94 3.90 -15.12
CA ASP A 342 21.97 4.54 -16.03
C ASP A 342 20.51 4.31 -15.60
N GLY A 343 20.29 3.54 -14.52
CA GLY A 343 18.96 3.19 -14.01
C GLY A 343 18.37 1.94 -14.65
N SER A 344 19.05 1.29 -15.59
CA SER A 344 18.64 -0.02 -16.11
C SER A 344 18.77 -1.10 -15.02
N PRO A 345 17.87 -2.08 -14.96
CA PRO A 345 17.94 -3.11 -13.93
C PRO A 345 19.09 -4.08 -14.18
N PHE A 346 19.73 -4.54 -13.10
CA PHE A 346 20.68 -5.68 -13.18
C PHE A 346 19.96 -6.94 -13.66
N CYS A 347 18.78 -7.20 -13.09
CA CYS A 347 17.94 -8.34 -13.41
C CYS A 347 16.51 -7.86 -13.71
N GLU A 348 16.12 -7.99 -14.98
CA GLU A 348 14.82 -7.51 -15.47
C GLU A 348 13.64 -8.24 -14.81
N SER A 349 13.74 -9.57 -14.62
CA SER A 349 12.67 -10.35 -13.97
C SER A 349 12.50 -9.99 -12.48
N GLU A 350 13.61 -9.73 -11.78
CA GLU A 350 13.59 -9.28 -10.39
C GLU A 350 12.95 -7.89 -10.25
N SER A 351 13.30 -6.97 -11.15
CA SER A 351 12.70 -5.63 -11.16
C SER A 351 11.21 -5.65 -11.51
N ARG A 352 10.79 -6.55 -12.43
CA ARG A 352 9.36 -6.80 -12.70
C ARG A 352 8.65 -7.39 -11.48
N PHE A 353 9.26 -8.37 -10.81
CA PHE A 353 8.72 -8.92 -9.56
C PHE A 353 8.54 -7.83 -8.50
N LEU A 354 9.57 -7.02 -8.23
CA LEU A 354 9.52 -5.90 -7.28
C LEU A 354 8.35 -4.96 -7.58
N ARG A 355 8.28 -4.49 -8.82
CA ARG A 355 7.21 -3.58 -9.25
C ARG A 355 5.84 -4.23 -9.10
N ALA A 356 5.67 -5.48 -9.48
CA ALA A 356 4.39 -6.17 -9.38
C ALA A 356 3.97 -6.45 -7.92
N PHE A 357 4.89 -7.00 -7.14
CA PHE A 357 4.67 -7.34 -5.73
C PHE A 357 4.36 -6.10 -4.89
N LEU A 358 5.03 -4.98 -5.18
CA LEU A 358 4.78 -3.68 -4.54
C LEU A 358 3.69 -2.85 -5.24
N GLY A 359 2.89 -3.45 -6.13
CA GLY A 359 1.68 -2.87 -6.73
C GLY A 359 1.87 -1.84 -7.85
N ARG A 360 3.10 -1.65 -8.34
CA ARG A 360 3.49 -0.72 -9.43
C ARG A 360 3.31 -1.28 -10.83
N LEU A 361 3.20 -2.59 -10.98
CA LEU A 361 2.87 -3.26 -12.24
C LEU A 361 1.68 -4.19 -12.05
N PRO A 362 0.87 -4.41 -13.09
CA PRO A 362 -0.10 -5.47 -13.07
C PRO A 362 0.60 -6.82 -12.91
N SER A 363 -0.05 -7.72 -12.19
CA SER A 363 0.40 -9.09 -11.93
C SER A 363 -0.75 -10.06 -12.12
N VAL A 364 -1.59 -9.81 -13.13
CA VAL A 364 -2.72 -10.68 -13.43
C VAL A 364 -2.17 -11.99 -14.01
N PRO A 365 -2.59 -13.16 -13.53
CA PRO A 365 -2.10 -14.42 -14.08
C PRO A 365 -2.49 -14.58 -15.56
N ARG A 366 -1.52 -14.80 -16.44
CA ARG A 366 -1.75 -15.27 -17.81
C ARG A 366 -1.59 -16.78 -17.85
N GLU A 367 -2.67 -17.46 -18.16
CA GLU A 367 -2.65 -18.90 -18.38
C GLU A 367 -1.78 -19.22 -19.60
N VAL A 368 -0.70 -19.97 -19.36
CA VAL A 368 0.14 -20.57 -20.40
C VAL A 368 -0.41 -21.96 -20.74
N VAL A 369 -0.87 -22.66 -19.71
CA VAL A 369 -1.60 -23.92 -19.83
C VAL A 369 -3.00 -23.69 -19.27
N PRO A 370 -4.05 -23.69 -20.11
CA PRO A 370 -5.36 -23.21 -19.70
C PRO A 370 -6.04 -24.13 -18.69
N THR A 371 -6.84 -23.53 -17.81
CA THR A 371 -7.90 -24.24 -17.08
C THR A 371 -9.18 -24.24 -17.94
N ALA A 372 -10.20 -24.97 -17.52
CA ALA A 372 -11.50 -25.01 -18.17
C ALA A 372 -12.48 -23.88 -17.78
N ARG A 373 -11.97 -22.81 -17.16
CA ARG A 373 -12.76 -21.64 -16.75
C ARG A 373 -13.37 -20.88 -17.91
N ARG A 374 -12.64 -20.82 -19.03
CA ARG A 374 -13.04 -20.06 -20.22
C ARG A 374 -13.64 -20.97 -21.28
N GLU A 375 -12.91 -22.03 -21.61
CA GLU A 375 -13.27 -22.98 -22.66
C GLU A 375 -13.08 -24.41 -22.14
N ALA A 376 -13.71 -25.40 -22.77
CA ALA A 376 -13.50 -26.79 -22.41
C ALA A 376 -12.04 -27.20 -22.69
N VAL A 377 -11.40 -27.89 -21.73
CA VAL A 377 -10.05 -28.42 -21.93
C VAL A 377 -10.04 -29.93 -21.77
N VAL A 378 -9.56 -30.64 -22.79
CA VAL A 378 -9.55 -32.10 -22.82
C VAL A 378 -8.36 -32.67 -22.06
N TRP A 379 -8.62 -33.70 -21.25
CA TRP A 379 -7.64 -34.50 -20.54
C TRP A 379 -7.85 -35.98 -20.86
N ARG A 380 -6.77 -36.76 -20.78
CA ARG A 380 -6.87 -38.22 -20.61
C ARG A 380 -7.04 -38.53 -19.13
N TYR A 381 -7.92 -39.47 -18.80
CA TYR A 381 -8.16 -39.84 -17.40
C TYR A 381 -8.44 -41.33 -17.18
N THR A 382 -8.17 -41.78 -15.97
CA THR A 382 -8.57 -43.09 -15.45
C THR A 382 -9.12 -42.96 -14.03
N LEU A 383 -10.02 -43.86 -13.66
CA LEU A 383 -10.58 -44.00 -12.31
C LEU A 383 -10.03 -45.24 -11.58
N VAL A 384 -9.07 -45.92 -12.21
CA VAL A 384 -8.36 -47.09 -11.69
C VAL A 384 -6.90 -46.71 -11.55
N ASP A 385 -6.30 -47.08 -10.42
CA ASP A 385 -4.88 -46.82 -10.11
C ASP A 385 -3.98 -47.29 -11.28
N PRO A 386 -3.27 -46.36 -11.95
CA PRO A 386 -2.43 -46.68 -13.10
C PRO A 386 -1.08 -47.29 -12.72
N GLY A 387 -0.76 -47.44 -11.42
CA GLY A 387 0.51 -47.97 -10.94
C GLY A 387 1.65 -46.95 -11.00
N GLN A 388 2.88 -47.40 -10.73
CA GLN A 388 4.04 -46.51 -10.65
C GLN A 388 4.42 -45.91 -12.02
N GLY A 389 4.99 -44.71 -12.00
CA GLY A 389 5.51 -44.04 -13.21
C GLY A 389 4.46 -43.37 -14.09
N TRP A 390 3.17 -43.41 -13.73
CA TRP A 390 2.07 -42.83 -14.52
C TRP A 390 2.25 -41.34 -14.84
N SER A 391 2.93 -40.57 -13.97
CA SER A 391 3.19 -39.14 -14.16
C SER A 391 4.38 -38.83 -15.07
N GLN A 392 5.14 -39.84 -15.50
CA GLN A 392 6.33 -39.66 -16.35
C GLN A 392 5.95 -39.29 -17.79
N PRO A 393 6.78 -38.49 -18.49
CA PRO A 393 6.48 -38.06 -19.86
C PRO A 393 6.28 -39.20 -20.87
N ASP A 394 6.94 -40.34 -20.66
CA ASP A 394 6.97 -41.48 -21.57
C ASP A 394 5.93 -42.57 -21.25
N PHE A 395 5.16 -42.43 -20.16
CA PHE A 395 4.12 -43.41 -19.84
C PHE A 395 3.02 -43.40 -20.89
N ASN A 396 2.65 -44.59 -21.37
CA ASN A 396 1.60 -44.79 -22.35
C ASN A 396 0.20 -44.76 -21.73
N ASP A 397 -0.49 -43.63 -21.88
CA ASP A 397 -1.88 -43.43 -21.45
C ASP A 397 -2.90 -43.62 -22.58
N SER A 398 -2.55 -44.27 -23.70
CA SER A 398 -3.44 -44.41 -24.86
C SER A 398 -4.74 -45.18 -24.57
N ALA A 399 -4.75 -46.00 -23.52
CA ALA A 399 -5.93 -46.76 -23.09
C ALA A 399 -6.84 -45.96 -22.12
N TRP A 400 -6.44 -44.77 -21.71
CA TRP A 400 -7.22 -43.93 -20.80
C TRP A 400 -8.40 -43.29 -21.52
N GLN A 401 -9.45 -42.99 -20.76
CA GLN A 401 -10.62 -42.27 -21.28
C GLN A 401 -10.25 -40.81 -21.59
N GLN A 402 -11.06 -40.13 -22.40
CA GLN A 402 -10.91 -38.69 -22.64
C GLN A 402 -12.14 -37.95 -22.12
N GLY A 403 -11.92 -36.84 -21.45
CA GLY A 403 -12.97 -36.02 -20.85
C GLY A 403 -12.58 -34.55 -20.86
N ALA A 404 -13.57 -33.67 -20.93
CA ALA A 404 -13.35 -32.25 -20.76
C ALA A 404 -13.41 -31.88 -19.27
N ALA A 405 -12.40 -31.14 -18.79
CA ALA A 405 -12.45 -30.47 -17.50
C ALA A 405 -13.52 -29.35 -17.52
N PRO A 406 -14.06 -28.93 -16.36
CA PRO A 406 -13.77 -29.48 -15.03
C PRO A 406 -14.35 -30.87 -14.82
N PHE A 407 -13.67 -31.70 -14.04
CA PHE A 407 -14.16 -33.03 -13.64
C PHE A 407 -14.81 -32.95 -12.27
N GLY A 408 -15.90 -33.68 -12.02
CA GLY A 408 -16.55 -33.66 -10.71
C GLY A 408 -17.99 -34.16 -10.73
N ARG A 409 -18.76 -33.83 -9.69
CA ARG A 409 -20.22 -34.05 -9.68
C ARG A 409 -20.97 -32.71 -9.71
N PRO A 410 -22.15 -32.64 -10.33
CA PRO A 410 -23.00 -31.46 -10.24
C PRO A 410 -23.34 -31.15 -8.77
N GLU A 411 -23.13 -29.91 -8.36
CA GLU A 411 -23.47 -29.42 -7.02
C GLU A 411 -24.37 -28.18 -7.17
N PRO A 412 -25.69 -28.36 -7.40
CA PRO A 412 -26.61 -27.27 -7.68
C PRO A 412 -26.62 -26.15 -6.61
N PRO A 413 -26.48 -26.42 -5.29
CA PRO A 413 -26.39 -25.35 -4.29
C PRO A 413 -25.18 -24.42 -4.47
N LEU A 414 -24.14 -24.86 -5.19
CA LEU A 414 -22.91 -24.13 -5.46
C LEU A 414 -22.78 -23.71 -6.95
N ASP A 415 -23.83 -23.93 -7.76
CA ASP A 415 -23.86 -23.67 -9.21
C ASP A 415 -22.65 -24.27 -9.98
N ARG A 416 -22.15 -25.43 -9.51
CA ARG A 416 -21.02 -26.12 -10.15
C ARG A 416 -21.52 -27.09 -11.21
N ALA A 417 -21.10 -26.83 -12.44
CA ALA A 417 -21.40 -27.66 -13.62
C ALA A 417 -20.11 -28.27 -14.20
N PRO A 418 -19.62 -29.42 -13.67
CA PRO A 418 -18.51 -30.14 -14.29
C PRO A 418 -18.91 -30.64 -15.69
N ARG A 419 -17.94 -30.69 -16.61
CA ARG A 419 -18.17 -31.16 -17.99
C ARG A 419 -18.02 -32.67 -18.13
N THR A 420 -17.22 -33.29 -17.26
CA THR A 420 -17.06 -34.75 -17.20
C THR A 420 -17.34 -35.22 -15.78
N GLU A 421 -18.22 -36.20 -15.64
CA GLU A 421 -18.58 -36.72 -14.33
C GLU A 421 -17.45 -37.57 -13.74
N TRP A 422 -17.09 -37.30 -12.48
CA TRP A 422 -16.20 -38.12 -11.67
C TRP A 422 -16.86 -38.37 -10.32
N SER A 423 -17.03 -39.65 -9.98
CA SER A 423 -17.82 -40.10 -8.83
C SER A 423 -17.11 -41.11 -7.93
N THR A 424 -15.90 -41.52 -8.28
CA THR A 424 -15.06 -42.47 -7.53
C THR A 424 -14.21 -41.77 -6.48
N LYS A 425 -13.48 -42.54 -5.66
CA LYS A 425 -12.56 -41.99 -4.65
C LYS A 425 -11.35 -41.31 -5.25
N ASP A 426 -10.91 -41.73 -6.43
CA ASP A 426 -9.67 -41.26 -7.02
C ASP A 426 -9.88 -41.01 -8.51
N ILE A 427 -9.19 -40.01 -9.03
CA ILE A 427 -9.07 -39.73 -10.46
C ILE A 427 -7.62 -39.37 -10.79
N TRP A 428 -7.12 -39.94 -11.89
CA TRP A 428 -5.83 -39.58 -12.46
C TRP A 428 -6.07 -38.92 -13.81
N LEU A 429 -5.48 -37.76 -14.01
CA LEU A 429 -5.56 -36.94 -15.21
C LEU A 429 -4.17 -36.77 -15.82
N ARG A 430 -4.10 -36.80 -17.15
CA ARG A 430 -2.89 -36.47 -17.92
C ARG A 430 -3.21 -35.68 -19.16
N ARG A 431 -2.34 -34.72 -19.46
CA ARG A 431 -2.29 -34.04 -20.75
C ARG A 431 -0.87 -33.57 -21.05
N GLU A 432 -0.67 -33.23 -22.31
CA GLU A 432 0.55 -32.60 -22.78
C GLU A 432 0.30 -31.13 -23.09
N PHE A 433 1.35 -30.33 -23.01
CA PHE A 433 1.30 -28.92 -23.34
C PHE A 433 2.66 -28.43 -23.86
N ASP A 434 2.64 -27.35 -24.63
CA ASP A 434 3.85 -26.67 -25.08
C ASP A 434 4.20 -25.49 -24.16
N TRP A 435 5.46 -25.42 -23.73
CA TRP A 435 5.99 -24.32 -22.94
C TRP A 435 6.76 -23.34 -23.83
N PRO A 436 6.50 -22.02 -23.76
CA PRO A 436 7.15 -21.05 -24.65
C PRO A 436 8.67 -20.97 -24.40
N LYS A 437 9.44 -20.80 -25.49
CA LYS A 437 10.93 -20.69 -25.43
C LYS A 437 11.41 -19.50 -24.61
N ASP A 438 10.68 -18.39 -24.68
CA ASP A 438 11.08 -17.13 -24.04
C ASP A 438 10.46 -16.93 -22.65
N GLN A 439 9.71 -17.91 -22.14
CA GLN A 439 9.05 -17.79 -20.84
C GLN A 439 10.08 -17.90 -19.71
N ARG A 440 10.29 -16.78 -18.98
CA ARG A 440 11.23 -16.71 -17.84
C ARG A 440 10.55 -16.41 -16.50
N ASP A 441 9.29 -15.98 -16.50
CA ASP A 441 8.57 -15.61 -15.28
C ASP A 441 8.20 -16.85 -14.44
N PRO A 442 8.13 -16.72 -13.10
CA PRO A 442 7.82 -17.83 -12.19
C PRO A 442 6.42 -18.40 -12.45
N PRO A 443 6.28 -19.68 -12.85
CA PRO A 443 4.97 -20.28 -13.01
C PRO A 443 4.30 -20.56 -11.67
N ARG A 444 2.97 -20.51 -11.66
CA ARG A 444 2.08 -20.98 -10.60
C ARG A 444 1.02 -21.90 -11.21
N LEU A 445 0.55 -22.88 -10.45
CA LEU A 445 -0.64 -23.63 -10.81
C LEU A 445 -1.86 -22.76 -10.58
N ILE A 446 -2.87 -22.87 -11.42
CA ILE A 446 -4.21 -22.37 -11.10
C ILE A 446 -5.16 -23.56 -11.04
N MET A 447 -5.78 -23.75 -9.88
CA MET A 447 -6.48 -24.99 -9.57
C MET A 447 -7.77 -24.73 -8.82
N HIS A 448 -8.84 -25.44 -9.19
CA HIS A 448 -9.99 -25.67 -8.31
C HIS A 448 -10.03 -27.17 -8.08
N TYR A 449 -9.86 -27.57 -6.84
CA TYR A 449 -9.60 -28.95 -6.48
C TYR A 449 -10.36 -29.38 -5.23
N ASP A 450 -10.66 -30.66 -5.23
CA ASP A 450 -11.12 -31.48 -4.12
C ASP A 450 -9.93 -32.05 -3.34
N GLU A 451 -10.13 -32.92 -2.35
CA GLU A 451 -9.12 -33.24 -1.34
C GLU A 451 -7.73 -33.71 -1.83
N ASP A 452 -6.71 -33.00 -1.34
CA ASP A 452 -5.29 -33.37 -1.34
C ASP A 452 -4.73 -33.76 -2.73
N PRO A 453 -4.89 -32.94 -3.78
CA PRO A 453 -4.43 -33.31 -5.11
C PRO A 453 -2.90 -33.34 -5.18
N GLU A 454 -2.37 -34.20 -6.03
CA GLU A 454 -0.95 -34.25 -6.38
C GLU A 454 -0.78 -33.86 -7.84
N VAL A 455 -0.05 -32.79 -8.09
CA VAL A 455 0.23 -32.30 -9.44
C VAL A 455 1.69 -32.56 -9.77
N PHE A 456 1.95 -33.08 -10.96
CA PHE A 456 3.28 -33.38 -11.46
C PHE A 456 3.52 -32.66 -12.79
N VAL A 457 4.74 -32.14 -12.95
CA VAL A 457 5.24 -31.61 -14.22
C VAL A 457 6.43 -32.48 -14.64
N ASN A 458 6.32 -33.10 -15.80
CA ASN A 458 7.34 -34.03 -16.33
C ASN A 458 7.79 -35.09 -15.31
N GLY A 459 6.84 -35.68 -14.57
CA GLY A 459 7.11 -36.68 -13.53
C GLY A 459 7.65 -36.14 -12.21
N VAL A 460 7.95 -34.84 -12.11
CA VAL A 460 8.41 -34.20 -10.87
C VAL A 460 7.21 -33.61 -10.12
N LEU A 461 7.10 -33.90 -8.82
CA LEU A 461 6.03 -33.36 -7.97
C LEU A 461 6.08 -31.83 -7.97
N ALA A 462 5.04 -31.22 -8.53
CA ALA A 462 4.88 -29.79 -8.66
C ALA A 462 4.18 -29.17 -7.46
N ALA A 463 3.10 -29.80 -6.98
CA ALA A 463 2.42 -29.37 -5.77
C ALA A 463 1.63 -30.52 -5.15
N ARG A 464 1.44 -30.43 -3.83
CA ARG A 464 0.49 -31.25 -3.07
C ARG A 464 -0.25 -30.36 -2.08
N PRO A 465 -1.14 -29.46 -2.55
CA PRO A 465 -1.89 -28.63 -1.63
C PRO A 465 -2.81 -29.53 -0.79
N GLY A 466 -2.94 -29.23 0.50
CA GLY A 466 -3.83 -29.97 1.38
C GLY A 466 -5.29 -29.50 1.27
N GLY A 467 -6.22 -30.36 1.65
CA GLY A 467 -7.66 -30.07 1.73
C GLY A 467 -8.31 -29.83 0.37
N TYR A 468 -9.43 -29.10 0.36
CA TYR A 468 -10.22 -28.76 -0.84
C TYR A 468 -10.38 -27.25 -1.00
N THR A 469 -10.92 -26.82 -2.14
CA THR A 469 -11.18 -25.42 -2.46
C THR A 469 -12.62 -25.15 -2.91
N GLY A 470 -13.12 -23.97 -2.58
CA GLY A 470 -14.43 -23.47 -3.01
C GLY A 470 -14.42 -22.86 -4.42
N GLU A 471 -13.26 -22.38 -4.83
CA GLU A 471 -13.00 -21.55 -6.01
C GLU A 471 -11.57 -21.82 -6.53
N TYR A 472 -11.22 -21.27 -7.69
CA TYR A 472 -9.86 -21.39 -8.21
C TYR A 472 -8.85 -20.65 -7.33
N ARG A 473 -7.74 -21.32 -7.01
CA ARG A 473 -6.59 -20.81 -6.26
C ARG A 473 -5.33 -20.88 -7.09
N GLU A 474 -4.41 -19.95 -6.82
CA GLU A 474 -3.04 -20.05 -7.28
C GLU A 474 -2.21 -20.85 -6.28
N VAL A 475 -1.41 -21.80 -6.76
CA VAL A 475 -0.54 -22.65 -5.93
C VAL A 475 0.88 -22.59 -6.48
N ASP A 476 1.85 -22.31 -5.61
CA ASP A 476 3.26 -22.27 -6.00
C ASP A 476 3.77 -23.65 -6.42
N LEU A 477 4.56 -23.68 -7.49
CA LEU A 477 5.28 -24.90 -7.90
C LEU A 477 6.49 -25.08 -7.00
N GLN A 478 6.76 -26.32 -6.61
CA GLN A 478 8.02 -26.69 -5.98
C GLN A 478 9.21 -26.35 -6.90
N PRO A 479 10.36 -25.89 -6.35
CA PRO A 479 11.52 -25.48 -7.14
C PRO A 479 12.00 -26.54 -8.14
N ALA A 480 11.95 -27.82 -7.77
CA ALA A 480 12.35 -28.93 -8.64
C ALA A 480 11.44 -29.06 -9.88
N ALA A 481 10.12 -28.91 -9.72
CA ALA A 481 9.18 -28.95 -10.84
C ALA A 481 9.28 -27.71 -11.72
N ARG A 482 9.54 -26.52 -11.12
CA ARG A 482 9.82 -25.31 -11.90
C ARG A 482 11.06 -25.49 -12.77
N ALA A 483 12.11 -26.14 -12.26
CA ALA A 483 13.32 -26.47 -13.02
C ALA A 483 13.10 -27.58 -14.07
N ALA A 484 12.08 -28.43 -13.90
CA ALA A 484 11.75 -29.49 -14.83
C ALA A 484 11.00 -29.01 -16.09
N LEU A 485 10.42 -27.80 -16.08
CA LEU A 485 9.80 -27.19 -17.25
C LEU A 485 10.87 -26.90 -18.31
N LYS A 486 10.61 -27.34 -19.54
CA LYS A 486 11.51 -27.15 -20.69
C LYS A 486 10.75 -26.52 -21.86
N PRO A 487 11.38 -25.67 -22.69
CA PRO A 487 10.75 -25.19 -23.91
C PRO A 487 10.23 -26.32 -24.80
N GLY A 488 9.05 -26.14 -25.39
CA GLY A 488 8.35 -27.16 -26.20
C GLY A 488 7.52 -28.11 -25.34
N ARG A 489 7.45 -29.39 -25.74
CA ARG A 489 6.52 -30.37 -25.15
C ARG A 489 6.86 -30.75 -23.72
N ASN A 490 5.85 -30.69 -22.84
CA ASN A 490 5.86 -31.10 -21.45
C ASN A 490 4.60 -31.92 -21.11
N THR A 491 4.61 -32.59 -19.97
CA THR A 491 3.48 -33.37 -19.44
C THR A 491 3.01 -32.78 -18.12
N LEU A 492 1.69 -32.58 -18.00
CA LEU A 492 1.00 -32.23 -16.76
C LEU A 492 0.17 -33.44 -16.33
N ALA A 493 0.39 -33.91 -15.11
CA ALA A 493 -0.31 -35.04 -14.54
C ALA A 493 -0.90 -34.66 -13.18
N VAL A 494 -2.12 -35.11 -12.89
CA VAL A 494 -2.85 -34.75 -11.66
C VAL A 494 -3.49 -36.00 -11.09
N HIS A 495 -3.30 -36.25 -9.81
CA HIS A 495 -4.07 -37.20 -9.04
C HIS A 495 -4.92 -36.40 -8.05
N CYS A 496 -6.22 -36.65 -8.00
CA CYS A 496 -7.11 -36.01 -7.04
C CYS A 496 -7.89 -37.09 -6.30
N ARG A 497 -8.01 -36.91 -4.99
CA ARG A 497 -8.70 -37.84 -4.11
C ARG A 497 -9.97 -37.18 -3.58
N GLN A 498 -10.95 -38.01 -3.29
CA GLN A 498 -12.21 -37.66 -2.65
C GLN A 498 -12.41 -38.59 -1.45
N THR A 499 -12.71 -37.99 -0.30
CA THR A 499 -12.95 -38.63 0.98
C THR A 499 -14.37 -38.43 1.49
N TRP A 500 -14.86 -37.19 1.60
CA TRP A 500 -16.26 -36.85 1.89
C TRP A 500 -16.69 -35.53 1.21
N GLY A 501 -17.96 -35.40 0.86
CA GLY A 501 -18.51 -34.13 0.36
C GLY A 501 -18.49 -34.01 -1.17
N GLY A 502 -18.04 -32.84 -1.65
CA GLY A 502 -18.19 -32.43 -3.05
C GLY A 502 -16.97 -32.74 -3.92
N GLN A 503 -17.16 -32.98 -5.22
CA GLN A 503 -16.10 -33.40 -6.15
C GLN A 503 -15.86 -32.38 -7.25
N PHE A 504 -14.64 -31.85 -7.32
CA PHE A 504 -14.24 -30.93 -8.38
C PHE A 504 -12.73 -30.96 -8.62
N ILE A 505 -12.28 -31.10 -9.86
CA ILE A 505 -10.86 -30.91 -10.20
C ILE A 505 -10.71 -30.25 -11.58
N ASP A 506 -9.96 -29.16 -11.60
CA ASP A 506 -9.45 -28.50 -12.79
C ASP A 506 -8.12 -27.82 -12.47
N VAL A 507 -7.16 -27.91 -13.39
CA VAL A 507 -5.77 -27.51 -13.17
C VAL A 507 -5.21 -26.87 -14.43
N GLY A 508 -4.48 -25.77 -14.28
CA GLY A 508 -3.71 -25.10 -15.32
C GLY A 508 -2.40 -24.57 -14.77
N ILE A 509 -1.60 -23.97 -15.65
CA ILE A 509 -0.36 -23.29 -15.28
C ILE A 509 -0.45 -21.87 -15.82
N ALA A 510 -0.26 -20.90 -14.94
CA ALA A 510 -0.13 -19.51 -15.31
C ALA A 510 1.23 -18.98 -14.93
N VAL A 511 1.60 -17.89 -15.58
CA VAL A 511 2.73 -17.06 -15.21
C VAL A 511 2.18 -15.67 -14.90
N PRO A 512 2.84 -14.89 -14.02
CA PRO A 512 2.51 -13.49 -13.87
C PRO A 512 2.59 -12.79 -15.23
N ASP A 513 1.50 -12.14 -15.63
CA ASP A 513 1.51 -11.28 -16.81
C ASP A 513 1.85 -9.87 -16.38
N TYR A 514 3.16 -9.59 -16.34
CA TYR A 514 3.69 -8.26 -16.11
C TYR A 514 3.58 -7.43 -17.40
N GLN A 515 2.38 -7.29 -17.97
CA GLN A 515 2.23 -6.45 -19.15
C GLN A 515 2.58 -5.01 -18.78
N ASP A 516 3.63 -4.46 -19.39
CA ASP A 516 3.63 -3.03 -19.70
C ASP A 516 2.48 -2.84 -20.69
N ALA A 517 1.30 -2.47 -20.18
CA ALA A 517 0.04 -2.48 -20.89
C ALA A 517 -0.03 -1.42 -22.01
N ALA A 518 0.87 -1.46 -22.99
CA ALA A 518 0.70 -0.79 -24.27
C ALA A 518 -0.19 -1.60 -25.23
N ALA A 519 -0.41 -2.90 -24.96
CA ALA A 519 -1.30 -3.74 -25.75
C ALA A 519 -2.76 -3.58 -25.31
N ALA A 520 -3.60 -3.02 -26.20
CA ALA A 520 -5.06 -2.94 -26.12
C ALA A 520 -5.69 -2.05 -25.00
N GLN A 521 -5.03 -0.98 -24.56
CA GLN A 521 -5.72 0.02 -23.74
C GLN A 521 -6.76 0.80 -24.55
N PRO A 522 -7.95 1.08 -23.99
CA PRO A 522 -8.89 2.02 -24.58
C PRO A 522 -8.19 3.37 -24.84
N GLU A 523 -8.47 3.97 -26.00
CA GLU A 523 -7.91 5.28 -26.35
C GLU A 523 -8.17 6.31 -25.24
N GLY A 524 -7.13 7.02 -24.82
CA GLY A 524 -7.20 8.05 -23.79
C GLY A 524 -7.18 7.56 -22.33
N ARG A 525 -7.10 6.25 -22.06
CA ARG A 525 -6.80 5.75 -20.69
C ARG A 525 -5.38 6.15 -20.27
N TRP A 526 -5.21 6.53 -19.01
CA TRP A 526 -3.90 6.85 -18.47
C TRP A 526 -3.03 5.60 -18.39
N THR A 527 -1.74 5.75 -18.65
CA THR A 527 -0.75 4.73 -18.31
C THR A 527 -0.72 4.51 -16.79
N ALA A 528 -0.30 3.33 -16.36
CA ALA A 528 -0.11 3.03 -14.94
C ALA A 528 0.89 4.00 -14.29
N GLU A 529 1.97 4.33 -15.01
CA GLU A 529 2.97 5.30 -14.56
C GLU A 529 2.36 6.69 -14.30
N ARG A 530 1.59 7.23 -15.25
CA ARG A 530 0.91 8.53 -15.07
C ARG A 530 0.00 8.53 -13.85
N ALA A 531 -0.74 7.45 -13.63
CA ALA A 531 -1.64 7.34 -12.48
C ALA A 531 -0.88 7.28 -11.16
N TRP A 532 0.23 6.52 -11.08
CA TRP A 532 1.07 6.50 -9.89
C TRP A 532 1.76 7.83 -9.63
N GLN A 533 2.24 8.52 -10.67
CA GLN A 533 2.78 9.88 -10.54
C GLN A 533 1.72 10.84 -9.97
N TRP A 534 0.49 10.79 -10.50
CA TRP A 534 -0.63 11.58 -9.97
C TRP A 534 -0.94 11.24 -8.50
N TYR A 535 -0.99 9.97 -8.14
CA TYR A 535 -1.31 9.53 -6.79
C TYR A 535 -0.20 9.86 -5.78
N ASP A 536 1.07 9.76 -6.19
CA ASP A 536 2.21 10.03 -5.31
C ASP A 536 2.45 11.53 -5.12
N ALA A 537 2.06 12.37 -6.08
CA ALA A 537 2.18 13.83 -6.01
C ALA A 537 1.25 14.48 -4.96
N GLN A 538 0.41 13.71 -4.27
CA GLN A 538 -0.62 14.22 -3.36
C GLN A 538 -0.59 13.53 -1.99
N PRO A 539 -1.08 14.20 -0.92
CA PRO A 539 -1.21 13.56 0.39
C PRO A 539 -2.09 12.30 0.32
N TRP A 540 -1.83 11.36 1.24
CA TRP A 540 -2.65 10.15 1.37
C TRP A 540 -4.14 10.51 1.45
N PRO A 541 -4.98 10.01 0.52
CA PRO A 541 -6.39 10.38 0.51
C PRO A 541 -7.17 9.70 1.63
N CYS A 542 -7.68 10.50 2.56
CA CYS A 542 -8.54 10.03 3.65
C CYS A 542 -9.73 10.98 3.74
N GLY A 543 -10.92 10.47 3.46
CA GLY A 543 -12.10 11.27 3.20
C GLY A 543 -13.40 10.60 3.59
N PHE A 544 -14.49 11.10 3.01
CA PHE A 544 -15.85 10.69 3.32
C PHE A 544 -16.81 10.92 2.14
N ASN A 545 -17.91 10.20 2.11
CA ASN A 545 -19.05 10.48 1.24
C ASN A 545 -19.96 11.51 1.92
N TYR A 546 -20.40 12.52 1.16
CA TYR A 546 -21.00 13.71 1.74
C TYR A 546 -22.39 14.02 1.20
N VAL A 547 -23.32 14.18 2.14
CA VAL A 547 -24.63 14.81 1.98
C VAL A 547 -24.83 15.69 3.21
N PRO A 548 -25.13 16.99 3.07
CA PRO A 548 -25.30 17.87 4.22
C PRO A 548 -26.50 17.45 5.06
N ALA A 549 -26.47 17.70 6.37
CA ALA A 549 -27.49 17.19 7.28
C ALA A 549 -28.92 17.67 6.97
N ASN A 550 -29.06 18.78 6.23
CA ASN A 550 -30.36 19.36 5.83
C ASN A 550 -30.96 18.76 4.54
N ALA A 551 -30.27 17.83 3.86
CA ALA A 551 -30.70 17.22 2.61
C ALA A 551 -31.02 15.72 2.79
N ILE A 552 -32.17 15.28 2.27
CA ILE A 552 -32.62 13.88 2.34
C ILE A 552 -31.96 12.98 1.29
N SER A 553 -31.39 13.57 0.24
CA SER A 553 -30.76 12.88 -0.89
C SER A 553 -29.73 13.76 -1.59
N TYR A 554 -28.95 13.15 -2.49
CA TYR A 554 -28.10 13.90 -3.41
C TYR A 554 -28.88 14.92 -4.24
N THR A 555 -30.08 14.56 -4.70
CA THR A 555 -30.92 15.48 -5.49
C THR A 555 -31.30 16.71 -4.68
N GLU A 556 -31.74 16.55 -3.43
CA GLU A 556 -32.12 17.68 -2.58
C GLU A 556 -30.95 18.62 -2.31
N MET A 557 -29.74 18.08 -2.06
CA MET A 557 -28.55 18.88 -1.75
C MET A 557 -28.27 19.99 -2.79
N TRP A 558 -28.60 19.75 -4.06
CA TRP A 558 -28.30 20.66 -5.16
C TRP A 558 -29.47 21.58 -5.56
N MET A 559 -30.62 21.47 -4.90
CA MET A 559 -31.77 22.36 -5.11
C MET A 559 -31.52 23.73 -4.50
N ASP A 560 -32.10 24.78 -5.10
CA ASP A 560 -31.95 26.16 -4.61
C ASP A 560 -32.38 26.35 -3.14
N TYR A 561 -33.48 25.71 -2.73
CA TYR A 561 -34.07 25.84 -1.41
C TYR A 561 -33.28 25.10 -0.31
N ALA A 562 -32.42 24.15 -0.69
CA ALA A 562 -31.69 23.29 0.25
C ALA A 562 -30.16 23.47 0.18
N PHE A 563 -29.62 23.99 -0.93
CA PHE A 563 -28.19 24.27 -1.06
C PHE A 563 -27.74 25.39 -0.10
N ASP A 564 -27.18 24.98 1.04
CA ASP A 564 -26.71 25.88 2.09
C ASP A 564 -25.18 25.83 2.22
N PRO A 565 -24.44 26.74 1.57
CA PRO A 565 -22.98 26.77 1.68
C PRO A 565 -22.49 27.13 3.08
N GLY A 566 -23.31 27.77 3.92
CA GLY A 566 -22.96 28.08 5.30
C GLY A 566 -23.01 26.86 6.20
N LEU A 567 -24.02 26.00 6.04
CA LEU A 567 -24.05 24.69 6.68
C LEU A 567 -22.91 23.80 6.19
N ILE A 568 -22.73 23.71 4.87
CA ILE A 568 -21.65 22.91 4.26
C ILE A 568 -20.29 23.34 4.82
N ASP A 569 -20.02 24.64 4.92
CA ASP A 569 -18.77 25.13 5.49
C ASP A 569 -18.55 24.72 6.96
N ARG A 570 -19.61 24.71 7.79
CA ARG A 570 -19.52 24.27 9.19
C ARG A 570 -19.24 22.77 9.31
N GLU A 571 -19.89 21.95 8.51
CA GLU A 571 -19.68 20.50 8.52
C GLU A 571 -18.29 20.15 7.97
N LEU A 572 -17.88 20.77 6.86
CA LEU A 572 -16.55 20.57 6.29
C LEU A 572 -15.43 21.10 7.21
N ALA A 573 -15.71 22.05 8.12
CA ALA A 573 -14.76 22.44 9.16
C ALA A 573 -14.50 21.31 10.17
N LEU A 574 -15.47 20.45 10.45
CA LEU A 574 -15.28 19.25 11.29
C LEU A 574 -14.31 18.28 10.62
N ALA A 575 -14.54 17.98 9.34
CA ALA A 575 -13.64 17.15 8.54
C ALA A 575 -12.21 17.70 8.49
N GLN A 576 -12.05 19.02 8.28
CA GLN A 576 -10.75 19.69 8.33
C GLN A 576 -10.07 19.53 9.70
N HIS A 577 -10.80 19.70 10.80
CA HIS A 577 -10.27 19.61 12.17
C HIS A 577 -9.70 18.23 12.52
N ILE A 578 -10.30 17.16 11.98
CA ILE A 578 -9.84 15.78 12.17
C ILE A 578 -8.80 15.37 11.10
N GLY A 579 -8.60 16.21 10.08
CA GLY A 579 -7.56 16.09 9.07
C GLY A 579 -8.00 15.47 7.74
N LEU A 580 -9.26 15.12 7.56
CA LEU A 580 -9.76 14.58 6.29
C LEU A 580 -9.55 15.58 5.14
N ASN A 581 -9.16 15.09 3.97
CA ASN A 581 -8.63 15.91 2.87
C ASN A 581 -9.31 15.68 1.52
N CYS A 582 -10.31 14.81 1.46
CA CYS A 582 -11.14 14.63 0.29
C CYS A 582 -12.58 14.27 0.67
N CYS A 583 -13.52 14.55 -0.23
CA CYS A 583 -14.89 14.08 -0.12
C CYS A 583 -15.40 13.57 -1.48
N ARG A 584 -16.42 12.72 -1.44
CA ARG A 584 -17.15 12.23 -2.61
C ARG A 584 -18.61 12.65 -2.56
N VAL A 585 -19.13 13.18 -3.66
CA VAL A 585 -20.53 13.63 -3.78
C VAL A 585 -21.09 13.25 -5.15
N VAL A 586 -22.38 12.89 -5.20
CA VAL A 586 -23.08 12.61 -6.46
C VAL A 586 -23.65 13.90 -7.06
N LEU A 587 -23.58 14.00 -8.38
CA LEU A 587 -24.13 15.08 -9.19
C LEU A 587 -25.42 14.58 -9.88
N PRO A 588 -26.60 15.04 -9.45
CA PRO A 588 -27.88 14.56 -9.97
C PRO A 588 -28.19 15.14 -11.35
N PHE A 589 -28.33 14.27 -12.35
CA PHE A 589 -28.66 14.65 -13.73
C PHE A 589 -29.92 15.53 -13.81
N VAL A 590 -30.96 15.19 -13.04
CA VAL A 590 -32.28 15.88 -13.09
C VAL A 590 -32.19 17.37 -12.72
N VAL A 591 -31.24 17.74 -11.83
CA VAL A 591 -31.03 19.14 -11.43
C VAL A 591 -30.32 19.91 -12.53
N TRP A 592 -29.25 19.33 -13.09
CA TRP A 592 -28.58 19.92 -14.24
C TRP A 592 -29.52 20.05 -15.43
N GLU A 593 -30.39 19.06 -15.67
CA GLU A 593 -31.30 19.09 -16.81
C GLU A 593 -32.30 20.24 -16.71
N ALA A 594 -32.83 20.49 -15.52
CA ALA A 594 -33.77 21.59 -15.29
C ALA A 594 -33.09 22.97 -15.35
N GLU A 595 -31.90 23.10 -14.76
CA GLU A 595 -31.23 24.40 -14.57
C GLU A 595 -29.69 24.31 -14.68
N PRO A 596 -29.12 24.03 -15.87
CA PRO A 596 -27.71 23.65 -16.02
C PRO A 596 -26.73 24.75 -15.57
N ALA A 597 -27.05 26.02 -15.82
CA ALA A 597 -26.22 27.15 -15.41
C ALA A 597 -26.24 27.36 -13.88
N ALA A 598 -27.42 27.29 -13.25
CA ALA A 598 -27.56 27.45 -11.81
C ALA A 598 -26.90 26.28 -11.05
N PHE A 599 -27.06 25.06 -11.56
CA PHE A 599 -26.39 23.87 -11.04
C PHE A 599 -24.86 24.03 -11.03
N LYS A 600 -24.26 24.44 -12.16
CA LYS A 600 -22.80 24.69 -12.24
C LYS A 600 -22.35 25.83 -11.33
N ASN A 601 -23.16 26.86 -11.14
CA ASN A 601 -22.86 27.93 -10.17
C ASN A 601 -22.84 27.40 -8.72
N ARG A 602 -23.78 26.52 -8.33
CA ARG A 602 -23.75 25.85 -7.02
C ARG A 602 -22.53 24.95 -6.88
N LEU A 603 -22.15 24.24 -7.95
CA LEU A 603 -20.95 23.42 -8.00
C LEU A 603 -19.67 24.23 -7.75
N HIS A 604 -19.51 25.38 -8.40
CA HIS A 604 -18.39 26.30 -8.11
C HIS A 604 -18.35 26.74 -6.65
N ARG A 605 -19.50 27.13 -6.07
CA ARG A 605 -19.60 27.54 -4.67
C ARG A 605 -19.24 26.40 -3.71
N PHE A 606 -19.68 25.17 -4.01
CA PHE A 606 -19.31 23.99 -3.24
C PHE A 606 -17.80 23.75 -3.28
N LEU A 607 -17.20 23.77 -4.48
CA LEU A 607 -15.75 23.62 -4.66
C LEU A 607 -14.96 24.72 -3.95
N ASP A 608 -15.44 25.97 -3.92
CA ASP A 608 -14.83 27.06 -3.16
C ASP A 608 -14.83 26.77 -1.66
N VAL A 609 -15.93 26.24 -1.11
CA VAL A 609 -16.01 25.86 0.31
C VAL A 609 -15.03 24.72 0.60
N CYS A 610 -15.05 23.64 -0.18
CA CYS A 610 -14.13 22.52 -0.01
C CYS A 610 -12.67 22.96 -0.08
N HIS A 611 -12.31 23.78 -1.08
CA HIS A 611 -10.94 24.26 -1.27
C HIS A 611 -10.45 25.08 -0.07
N ARG A 612 -11.27 25.99 0.49
CA ARG A 612 -10.92 26.74 1.71
C ARG A 612 -10.68 25.84 2.92
N ARG A 613 -11.28 24.65 2.95
CA ARG A 613 -11.11 23.64 4.00
C ARG A 613 -9.98 22.65 3.70
N GLY A 614 -9.28 22.78 2.58
CA GLY A 614 -8.24 21.85 2.15
C GLY A 614 -8.79 20.49 1.70
N ILE A 615 -10.06 20.45 1.30
CA ILE A 615 -10.78 19.24 0.89
C ILE A 615 -10.91 19.24 -0.64
N ARG A 616 -10.48 18.15 -1.27
CA ARG A 616 -10.62 17.91 -2.72
C ARG A 616 -11.83 17.06 -3.02
N VAL A 617 -12.45 17.25 -4.19
CA VAL A 617 -13.76 16.64 -4.48
C VAL A 617 -13.69 15.57 -5.56
N MET A 618 -14.20 14.38 -5.23
CA MET A 618 -14.50 13.32 -6.18
C MET A 618 -15.99 13.42 -6.54
N PHE A 619 -16.30 13.62 -7.81
CA PHE A 619 -17.69 13.66 -8.26
C PHE A 619 -18.11 12.32 -8.81
N ALA A 620 -19.26 11.82 -8.35
CA ALA A 620 -19.98 10.70 -8.92
C ALA A 620 -21.08 11.22 -9.88
N LEU A 621 -21.08 10.81 -11.15
CA LEU A 621 -22.05 11.34 -12.14
C LEU A 621 -23.40 10.63 -12.10
N PHE A 622 -23.37 9.29 -12.06
CA PHE A 622 -24.56 8.44 -12.03
C PHE A 622 -24.56 7.52 -10.80
N ASP A 623 -25.70 6.93 -10.49
CA ASP A 623 -26.00 6.11 -9.31
C ASP A 623 -27.23 5.24 -9.59
N ASP A 624 -27.13 3.92 -9.37
CA ASP A 624 -28.25 2.97 -9.49
C ASP A 624 -28.97 2.71 -8.15
N CYS A 625 -28.44 3.20 -7.03
CA CYS A 625 -28.94 2.88 -5.68
C CYS A 625 -30.37 3.36 -5.43
N VAL A 626 -31.17 2.50 -4.80
CA VAL A 626 -32.54 2.79 -4.38
C VAL A 626 -32.81 2.10 -3.03
N PHE A 627 -33.14 2.89 -2.00
CA PHE A 627 -33.46 2.39 -0.65
C PHE A 627 -34.95 2.57 -0.28
N GLY A 628 -35.63 3.49 -0.98
CA GLY A 628 -37.03 3.83 -0.82
C GLY A 628 -37.85 3.54 -2.08
N PRO A 629 -39.01 4.19 -2.26
CA PRO A 629 -39.90 3.94 -3.40
C PRO A 629 -39.49 4.68 -4.69
N ILE A 630 -38.44 5.50 -4.65
CA ILE A 630 -38.10 6.43 -5.74
C ILE A 630 -37.02 5.82 -6.63
N THR A 631 -37.43 5.37 -7.81
CA THR A 631 -36.53 4.83 -8.85
C THR A 631 -36.20 5.86 -9.93
N ASP A 632 -37.02 6.90 -10.07
CA ASP A 632 -36.84 7.98 -11.04
C ASP A 632 -36.90 9.33 -10.31
N PRO A 633 -35.80 10.09 -10.25
CA PRO A 633 -35.73 11.36 -9.54
C PRO A 633 -36.55 12.43 -10.27
N VAL A 634 -37.02 13.42 -9.52
CA VAL A 634 -37.75 14.58 -10.06
C VAL A 634 -37.12 15.89 -9.59
N PHE A 635 -37.13 16.89 -10.46
CA PHE A 635 -36.74 18.24 -10.08
C PHE A 635 -37.83 18.90 -9.21
N GLY A 636 -37.41 19.68 -8.21
CA GLY A 636 -38.31 20.37 -7.27
C GLY A 636 -38.24 19.81 -5.85
N LYS A 637 -39.28 20.07 -5.06
CA LYS A 637 -39.32 19.69 -3.64
C LYS A 637 -39.29 18.17 -3.48
N GLN A 638 -38.30 17.68 -2.74
CA GLN A 638 -38.14 16.26 -2.43
C GLN A 638 -39.07 15.83 -1.26
N PRO A 639 -39.34 14.52 -1.07
CA PRO A 639 -40.17 14.05 0.03
C PRO A 639 -39.58 14.41 1.39
N GLU A 640 -40.45 14.52 2.39
CA GLU A 640 -40.03 14.69 3.77
C GLU A 640 -39.43 13.37 4.33
N VAL A 641 -38.62 13.53 5.38
CA VAL A 641 -38.01 12.39 6.09
C VAL A 641 -39.10 11.57 6.77
N VAL A 642 -39.03 10.25 6.61
CA VAL A 642 -39.83 9.31 7.41
C VAL A 642 -38.95 8.77 8.53
N ALA A 643 -39.19 9.25 9.75
CA ALA A 643 -38.39 8.89 10.92
C ALA A 643 -38.28 7.37 11.10
N GLY A 644 -37.06 6.87 11.29
CA GLY A 644 -36.79 5.44 11.43
C GLY A 644 -36.74 4.67 10.11
N TRP A 645 -36.79 5.33 8.96
CA TRP A 645 -36.61 4.67 7.65
C TRP A 645 -35.27 5.09 7.03
N TYR A 646 -34.32 4.14 6.97
CA TYR A 646 -33.01 4.34 6.35
C TYR A 646 -33.15 4.91 4.93
N ALA A 647 -32.56 6.09 4.70
CA ALA A 647 -32.46 6.75 3.39
C ALA A 647 -33.76 6.75 2.57
N ASN A 648 -34.92 6.99 3.21
CA ASN A 648 -36.23 6.83 2.57
C ASN A 648 -36.45 7.74 1.34
N GLY A 649 -35.81 8.92 1.33
CA GLY A 649 -35.89 9.87 0.23
C GLY A 649 -34.73 9.77 -0.76
N TRP A 650 -33.92 8.71 -0.70
CA TRP A 650 -32.80 8.52 -1.64
C TRP A 650 -33.28 8.47 -3.09
N THR A 651 -32.48 9.02 -3.99
CA THR A 651 -32.80 9.12 -5.40
C THR A 651 -31.59 8.74 -6.27
N PRO A 652 -31.75 7.83 -7.25
CA PRO A 652 -30.69 7.50 -8.20
C PRO A 652 -30.46 8.64 -9.22
N SER A 653 -29.37 8.57 -9.98
CA SER A 653 -29.07 9.49 -11.09
C SER A 653 -28.57 8.66 -12.29
N PRO A 654 -29.15 8.74 -13.49
CA PRO A 654 -30.17 9.70 -13.92
C PRO A 654 -31.62 9.29 -13.60
N GLY A 655 -31.84 8.07 -13.11
CA GLY A 655 -33.15 7.44 -12.97
C GLY A 655 -33.22 6.13 -13.75
N HIS A 656 -33.84 5.13 -13.14
CA HIS A 656 -33.94 3.77 -13.65
C HIS A 656 -34.60 3.67 -15.03
N SER A 657 -35.54 4.55 -15.35
CA SER A 657 -36.18 4.63 -16.66
C SER A 657 -35.25 5.17 -17.74
N LEU A 658 -34.39 6.13 -17.40
CA LEU A 658 -33.40 6.69 -18.33
C LEU A 658 -32.24 5.74 -18.59
N VAL A 659 -31.82 4.96 -17.59
CA VAL A 659 -30.82 3.89 -17.77
C VAL A 659 -31.28 2.89 -18.84
N ARG A 660 -32.57 2.50 -18.80
CA ARG A 660 -33.17 1.57 -19.77
C ARG A 660 -33.37 2.16 -21.17
N ASN A 661 -33.49 3.48 -21.30
CA ASN A 661 -33.89 4.14 -22.52
C ASN A 661 -32.72 4.74 -23.31
N ARG A 662 -32.10 3.93 -24.17
CA ARG A 662 -30.99 4.37 -25.05
C ARG A 662 -31.33 5.56 -25.93
N ALA A 663 -32.58 5.71 -26.37
CA ALA A 663 -32.98 6.85 -27.20
C ALA A 663 -32.90 8.19 -26.44
N ALA A 664 -32.93 8.16 -25.11
CA ALA A 664 -32.77 9.34 -24.27
C ALA A 664 -31.30 9.67 -23.92
N TRP A 665 -30.35 8.79 -24.23
CA TRP A 665 -28.93 8.97 -23.88
C TRP A 665 -28.24 10.20 -24.48
N PRO A 666 -28.65 10.78 -25.63
CA PRO A 666 -28.10 12.07 -26.05
C PRO A 666 -28.24 13.19 -25.01
N ARG A 667 -29.25 13.12 -24.13
CA ARG A 667 -29.41 14.04 -22.99
C ARG A 667 -28.34 13.81 -21.92
N LEU A 668 -28.06 12.54 -21.61
CA LEU A 668 -27.03 12.11 -20.66
C LEU A 668 -25.62 12.42 -21.17
N GLU A 669 -25.36 12.21 -22.47
CA GLU A 669 -24.11 12.59 -23.12
C GLU A 669 -23.85 14.09 -23.01
N LYS A 670 -24.87 14.91 -23.28
CA LYS A 670 -24.78 16.36 -23.13
C LYS A 670 -24.44 16.75 -21.69
N TYR A 671 -25.05 16.11 -20.69
CA TYR A 671 -24.76 16.32 -19.28
C TYR A 671 -23.30 16.02 -18.94
N VAL A 672 -22.83 14.80 -19.27
CA VAL A 672 -21.47 14.37 -18.95
C VAL A 672 -20.45 15.29 -19.62
N LYS A 673 -20.63 15.61 -20.90
CA LYS A 673 -19.70 16.51 -21.63
C LYS A 673 -19.72 17.93 -21.09
N ASP A 674 -20.88 18.47 -20.75
CA ASP A 674 -20.98 19.83 -20.20
C ASP A 674 -20.34 19.93 -18.82
N VAL A 675 -20.68 19.01 -17.90
CA VAL A 675 -20.15 19.03 -16.52
C VAL A 675 -18.66 18.71 -16.51
N VAL A 676 -18.23 17.58 -17.08
CA VAL A 676 -16.79 17.23 -17.09
C VAL A 676 -15.99 18.28 -17.86
N GLY A 677 -16.50 18.74 -19.01
CA GLY A 677 -15.83 19.74 -19.84
C GLY A 677 -15.68 21.11 -19.16
N SER A 678 -16.68 21.55 -18.39
CA SER A 678 -16.63 22.83 -17.66
C SER A 678 -15.58 22.84 -16.55
N PHE A 679 -15.24 21.68 -15.98
CA PHE A 679 -14.32 21.53 -14.84
C PHE A 679 -13.07 20.69 -15.17
N ARG A 680 -12.81 20.47 -16.46
CA ARG A 680 -11.80 19.51 -16.95
C ARG A 680 -10.37 19.80 -16.47
N ASP A 681 -10.06 21.06 -16.18
CA ASP A 681 -8.74 21.54 -15.74
C ASP A 681 -8.77 22.11 -14.30
N ASP A 682 -9.91 21.98 -13.60
CA ASP A 682 -10.08 22.52 -12.24
C ASP A 682 -9.40 21.62 -11.20
N GLY A 683 -8.28 22.08 -10.63
CA GLY A 683 -7.50 21.32 -9.63
C GLY A 683 -8.22 21.06 -8.30
N ARG A 684 -9.40 21.64 -8.06
CA ARG A 684 -10.23 21.32 -6.88
C ARG A 684 -10.97 19.99 -7.05
N VAL A 685 -11.23 19.60 -8.30
CA VAL A 685 -11.67 18.24 -8.64
C VAL A 685 -10.42 17.38 -8.73
N TRP A 686 -10.39 16.27 -7.99
CA TRP A 686 -9.22 15.38 -8.01
C TRP A 686 -9.49 14.05 -8.71
N VAL A 687 -10.74 13.57 -8.78
CA VAL A 687 -11.13 12.33 -9.48
C VAL A 687 -12.56 12.46 -10.01
N TRP A 688 -12.81 11.88 -11.19
CA TRP A 688 -14.17 11.67 -11.71
C TRP A 688 -14.58 10.22 -11.53
N ASP A 689 -15.49 9.97 -10.59
CA ASP A 689 -16.21 8.71 -10.48
C ASP A 689 -17.42 8.76 -11.41
N LEU A 690 -17.46 7.92 -12.43
CA LEU A 690 -18.42 8.08 -13.50
C LEU A 690 -19.77 7.44 -13.17
N TYR A 691 -19.79 6.45 -12.27
CA TYR A 691 -21.00 5.69 -12.00
C TYR A 691 -20.91 5.00 -10.62
N ASN A 692 -21.83 5.31 -9.72
CA ASN A 692 -21.99 4.63 -8.45
C ASN A 692 -22.81 3.35 -8.60
N GLU A 693 -22.25 2.23 -8.12
CA GLU A 693 -22.89 0.93 -8.02
C GLU A 693 -23.75 0.47 -9.21
N PRO A 694 -23.23 0.50 -10.46
CA PRO A 694 -23.98 0.01 -11.61
C PRO A 694 -24.40 -1.44 -11.38
N THR A 695 -25.60 -1.82 -11.84
CA THR A 695 -26.29 -3.10 -11.61
C THR A 695 -27.10 -3.20 -10.31
N ASN A 696 -27.01 -2.22 -9.41
CA ASN A 696 -27.79 -2.20 -8.17
C ASN A 696 -29.27 -1.83 -8.44
N GLY A 697 -30.10 -1.76 -7.39
CA GLY A 697 -31.50 -1.30 -7.47
C GLY A 697 -32.41 -2.19 -8.33
N GLY A 698 -32.00 -3.43 -8.62
CA GLY A 698 -32.75 -4.33 -9.51
C GLY A 698 -32.56 -4.05 -11.01
N LEU A 699 -31.57 -3.23 -11.40
CA LEU A 699 -31.23 -3.01 -12.80
C LEU A 699 -30.44 -4.19 -13.40
N GLY A 700 -29.62 -4.88 -12.62
CA GLY A 700 -28.76 -5.96 -13.14
C GLY A 700 -27.89 -5.46 -14.30
N GLU A 701 -27.62 -6.31 -15.30
CA GLU A 701 -26.72 -5.94 -16.40
C GLU A 701 -27.26 -4.87 -17.37
N VAL A 702 -28.49 -4.39 -17.16
CA VAL A 702 -29.09 -3.32 -17.99
C VAL A 702 -28.25 -2.05 -17.97
N SER A 703 -27.56 -1.75 -16.87
CA SER A 703 -26.72 -0.54 -16.72
C SER A 703 -25.39 -0.62 -17.47
N LEU A 704 -24.88 -1.82 -17.79
CA LEU A 704 -23.52 -2.00 -18.31
C LEU A 704 -23.22 -1.22 -19.60
N PRO A 705 -24.13 -1.18 -20.60
CA PRO A 705 -23.82 -0.43 -21.81
C PRO A 705 -23.79 1.09 -21.57
N LEU A 706 -24.50 1.60 -20.56
CA LEU A 706 -24.40 3.02 -20.18
C LEU A 706 -23.05 3.29 -19.51
N VAL A 707 -22.54 2.38 -18.68
CA VAL A 707 -21.20 2.52 -18.06
C VAL A 707 -20.11 2.71 -19.13
N GLU A 708 -20.13 1.90 -20.20
CA GLU A 708 -19.18 2.03 -21.32
C GLU A 708 -19.30 3.38 -22.05
N GLU A 709 -20.53 3.83 -22.31
CA GLU A 709 -20.78 5.12 -22.96
C GLU A 709 -20.33 6.31 -22.11
N VAL A 710 -20.50 6.26 -20.79
CA VAL A 710 -20.07 7.35 -19.90
C VAL A 710 -18.56 7.48 -19.88
N PHE A 711 -17.80 6.38 -19.88
CA PHE A 711 -16.35 6.44 -20.09
C PHE A 711 -16.02 7.14 -21.41
N ARG A 712 -16.68 6.76 -22.51
CA ARG A 712 -16.47 7.38 -23.82
C ARG A 712 -16.75 8.88 -23.79
N TRP A 713 -17.88 9.31 -23.21
CA TRP A 713 -18.27 10.72 -23.13
C TRP A 713 -17.31 11.54 -22.26
N ALA A 714 -16.91 11.01 -21.11
CA ALA A 714 -15.96 11.67 -20.22
C ALA A 714 -14.58 11.80 -20.86
N ARG A 715 -14.10 10.78 -21.59
CA ARG A 715 -12.84 10.87 -22.36
C ARG A 715 -12.92 11.96 -23.44
N GLN A 716 -14.04 12.07 -24.15
CA GLN A 716 -14.27 13.11 -25.15
C GLN A 716 -14.30 14.52 -24.55
N ALA A 717 -14.68 14.67 -23.28
CA ALA A 717 -14.60 15.94 -22.56
C ALA A 717 -13.17 16.34 -22.17
N GLY A 718 -12.24 15.38 -22.15
CA GLY A 718 -10.80 15.58 -21.96
C GLY A 718 -10.36 16.13 -20.59
N PRO A 719 -10.78 15.55 -19.45
CA PRO A 719 -10.32 15.97 -18.13
C PRO A 719 -8.84 15.67 -17.88
N SER A 720 -8.19 16.55 -17.12
CA SER A 720 -6.83 16.40 -16.62
C SER A 720 -6.75 15.48 -15.39
N GLN A 721 -7.89 15.16 -14.77
CA GLN A 721 -8.05 14.25 -13.64
C GLN A 721 -8.33 12.80 -14.10
N PRO A 722 -8.05 11.78 -13.27
CA PRO A 722 -8.33 10.39 -13.61
C PRO A 722 -9.84 10.09 -13.61
N LEU A 723 -10.25 9.16 -14.48
CA LEU A 723 -11.59 8.59 -14.54
C LEU A 723 -11.65 7.23 -13.83
N THR A 724 -12.76 6.94 -13.15
CA THR A 724 -12.98 5.64 -12.51
C THR A 724 -14.47 5.28 -12.44
N VAL A 725 -14.75 4.01 -12.19
CA VAL A 725 -16.03 3.46 -11.73
C VAL A 725 -15.71 2.34 -10.74
N GLY A 726 -16.36 2.35 -9.57
CA GLY A 726 -16.01 1.47 -8.45
C GLY A 726 -16.50 0.03 -8.58
N GLN A 727 -15.63 -0.95 -8.25
CA GLN A 727 -16.07 -2.32 -8.01
C GLN A 727 -16.84 -2.39 -6.69
N TRP A 728 -18.09 -2.84 -6.74
CA TRP A 728 -18.91 -2.97 -5.53
C TRP A 728 -19.52 -4.37 -5.36
N ASN A 729 -19.50 -5.20 -6.40
CA ASN A 729 -20.03 -6.56 -6.37
C ASN A 729 -19.21 -7.55 -7.21
N GLY A 730 -19.63 -8.82 -7.18
CA GLY A 730 -18.98 -9.92 -7.91
C GLY A 730 -19.37 -10.07 -9.38
N ASN A 731 -20.10 -9.13 -10.01
CA ASN A 731 -20.49 -9.28 -11.41
C ASN A 731 -19.25 -9.24 -12.32
N ALA A 732 -18.92 -10.38 -12.93
CA ALA A 732 -17.70 -10.56 -13.71
C ALA A 732 -17.61 -9.62 -14.92
N ARG A 733 -18.74 -9.41 -15.63
CA ARG A 733 -18.80 -8.58 -16.83
C ARG A 733 -18.64 -7.11 -16.50
N LEU A 734 -19.30 -6.63 -15.45
CA LEU A 734 -19.10 -5.30 -14.89
C LEU A 734 -17.63 -5.10 -14.55
N ASN A 735 -17.06 -5.97 -13.71
CA ASN A 735 -15.69 -5.84 -13.22
C ASN A 735 -14.66 -5.84 -14.37
N GLN A 736 -14.91 -6.60 -15.44
CA GLN A 736 -14.10 -6.55 -16.65
C GLN A 736 -14.12 -5.16 -17.31
N ILE A 737 -15.30 -4.52 -17.43
CA ILE A 737 -15.44 -3.15 -17.93
C ILE A 737 -14.70 -2.17 -17.02
N LEU A 738 -14.92 -2.24 -15.70
CA LEU A 738 -14.31 -1.34 -14.72
C LEU A 738 -12.78 -1.35 -14.81
N PHE A 739 -12.17 -2.53 -14.72
CA PHE A 739 -10.71 -2.66 -14.72
C PHE A 739 -10.07 -2.37 -16.07
N ARG A 740 -10.83 -2.49 -17.17
CA ARG A 740 -10.39 -2.12 -18.52
C ARG A 740 -10.35 -0.61 -18.74
N HIS A 741 -11.29 0.14 -18.19
CA HIS A 741 -11.49 1.55 -18.54
C HIS A 741 -10.97 2.56 -17.50
N SER A 742 -10.92 2.21 -16.21
CA SER A 742 -10.56 3.15 -15.14
C SER A 742 -9.05 3.51 -15.10
N ASP A 743 -8.74 4.79 -14.91
CA ASP A 743 -7.37 5.32 -14.72
C ASP A 743 -6.82 5.10 -13.32
N VAL A 744 -7.67 4.78 -12.36
CA VAL A 744 -7.35 4.34 -11.00
C VAL A 744 -8.35 3.28 -10.64
N ILE A 745 -8.04 2.38 -9.71
CA ILE A 745 -8.99 1.37 -9.27
C ILE A 745 -9.73 1.91 -8.07
N THR A 746 -11.06 1.95 -8.16
CA THR A 746 -11.92 2.25 -7.00
C THR A 746 -12.79 1.06 -6.66
N PHE A 747 -13.17 0.96 -5.38
CA PHE A 747 -13.99 -0.15 -4.90
C PHE A 747 -14.75 0.21 -3.62
N HIS A 748 -15.79 -0.57 -3.31
CA HIS A 748 -16.56 -0.47 -2.07
C HIS A 748 -16.27 -1.70 -1.20
N ASP A 749 -16.11 -1.50 0.10
CA ASP A 749 -15.92 -2.60 1.05
C ASP A 749 -16.43 -2.23 2.44
N TYR A 750 -17.50 -2.91 2.85
CA TYR A 750 -18.13 -2.78 4.16
C TYR A 750 -17.86 -4.00 5.06
N GLY A 751 -16.84 -4.79 4.72
CA GLY A 751 -16.43 -5.99 5.44
C GLY A 751 -15.42 -5.71 6.57
N LYS A 752 -14.99 -6.80 7.21
CA LYS A 752 -13.99 -6.78 8.27
C LYS A 752 -12.57 -6.56 7.72
N ALA A 753 -11.65 -6.14 8.58
CA ALA A 753 -10.27 -5.82 8.22
C ALA A 753 -9.54 -6.92 7.42
N ASP A 754 -9.70 -8.20 7.77
CA ASP A 754 -9.04 -9.30 7.04
C ASP A 754 -9.57 -9.47 5.61
N GLY A 755 -10.88 -9.34 5.44
CA GLY A 755 -11.54 -9.36 4.13
C GLY A 755 -11.11 -8.17 3.29
N LEU A 756 -11.11 -6.97 3.89
CA LEU A 756 -10.62 -5.74 3.27
C LEU A 756 -9.15 -5.87 2.82
N ALA A 757 -8.27 -6.41 3.68
CA ALA A 757 -6.86 -6.60 3.34
C ALA A 757 -6.68 -7.56 2.17
N LYS A 758 -7.50 -8.63 2.10
CA LYS A 758 -7.52 -9.54 0.94
C LYS A 758 -8.00 -8.82 -0.32
N HIS A 759 -9.09 -8.07 -0.22
CA HIS A 759 -9.67 -7.35 -1.36
C HIS A 759 -8.69 -6.31 -1.94
N ILE A 760 -8.02 -5.55 -1.08
CA ILE A 760 -6.95 -4.62 -1.48
C ILE A 760 -5.82 -5.36 -2.19
N ARG A 761 -5.35 -6.50 -1.67
CA ARG A 761 -4.30 -7.30 -2.33
C ARG A 761 -4.74 -7.79 -3.70
N ASP A 762 -5.98 -8.24 -3.84
CA ASP A 762 -6.52 -8.72 -5.12
C ASP A 762 -6.58 -7.57 -6.15
N LEU A 763 -7.01 -6.37 -5.73
CA LEU A 763 -7.09 -5.19 -6.59
C LEU A 763 -5.73 -4.56 -6.92
N ALA A 764 -4.75 -4.62 -6.01
CA ALA A 764 -3.40 -4.10 -6.24
C ALA A 764 -2.71 -4.78 -7.43
N ARG A 765 -3.11 -6.01 -7.77
CA ARG A 765 -2.63 -6.77 -8.94
C ARG A 765 -2.98 -6.12 -10.28
N HIS A 766 -3.84 -5.10 -10.31
CA HIS A 766 -4.04 -4.31 -11.52
C HIS A 766 -2.89 -3.32 -11.79
N GLY A 767 -1.96 -3.13 -10.83
CA GLY A 767 -0.78 -2.28 -11.01
C GLY A 767 -1.08 -0.79 -11.01
N ARG A 768 -2.19 -0.40 -10.38
CA ARG A 768 -2.75 0.96 -10.43
C ARG A 768 -3.05 1.44 -9.01
N PRO A 769 -3.04 2.76 -8.75
CA PRO A 769 -3.49 3.28 -7.47
C PRO A 769 -4.90 2.78 -7.13
N VAL A 770 -5.10 2.41 -5.87
CA VAL A 770 -6.36 1.88 -5.35
C VAL A 770 -6.95 2.86 -4.33
N ILE A 771 -8.25 3.12 -4.43
CA ILE A 771 -9.01 3.96 -3.48
C ILE A 771 -10.32 3.27 -3.13
N CYS A 772 -10.56 2.99 -1.85
CA CYS A 772 -11.86 2.56 -1.37
C CYS A 772 -12.78 3.78 -1.28
N THR A 773 -13.78 3.86 -2.15
CA THR A 773 -14.69 5.02 -2.24
C THR A 773 -15.83 4.94 -1.24
N GLU A 774 -16.13 3.75 -0.70
CA GLU A 774 -17.16 3.55 0.32
C GLU A 774 -16.77 2.43 1.30
N TRP A 775 -16.69 2.76 2.58
CA TRP A 775 -16.51 1.82 3.69
C TRP A 775 -17.19 2.36 4.96
N LEU A 776 -16.99 1.66 6.08
CA LEU A 776 -17.57 1.92 7.40
C LEU A 776 -19.03 1.45 7.50
N ASN A 777 -19.20 0.26 8.06
CA ASN A 777 -20.46 -0.32 8.46
C ASN A 777 -20.22 -1.07 9.76
N ARG A 778 -20.39 -0.38 10.89
CA ARG A 778 -19.98 -0.90 12.20
C ARG A 778 -20.71 -2.19 12.56
N VAL A 779 -21.95 -2.35 12.12
CA VAL A 779 -22.79 -3.53 12.39
C VAL A 779 -22.28 -4.78 11.64
N HIS A 780 -21.57 -4.61 10.53
CA HIS A 780 -20.92 -5.70 9.78
C HIS A 780 -19.45 -5.92 10.16
N GLY A 781 -18.95 -5.19 11.17
CA GLY A 781 -17.57 -5.28 11.64
C GLY A 781 -16.57 -4.45 10.83
N SER A 782 -17.05 -3.60 9.91
CA SER A 782 -16.23 -2.57 9.27
C SER A 782 -16.17 -1.36 10.19
N THR A 783 -15.14 -1.31 11.05
CA THR A 783 -14.96 -0.26 12.06
C THR A 783 -13.71 0.58 11.77
N VAL A 784 -13.69 1.82 12.28
CA VAL A 784 -12.52 2.70 12.13
C VAL A 784 -11.27 2.08 12.76
N ALA A 785 -11.41 1.48 13.96
CA ALA A 785 -10.30 0.88 14.70
C ALA A 785 -9.60 -0.26 13.95
N GLU A 786 -10.35 -1.08 13.21
CA GLU A 786 -9.81 -2.25 12.52
C GLU A 786 -9.45 -1.96 11.06
N CYS A 787 -10.28 -1.20 10.34
CA CYS A 787 -10.12 -1.00 8.89
C CYS A 787 -9.21 0.18 8.52
N LEU A 788 -9.25 1.30 9.24
CA LEU A 788 -8.40 2.47 8.95
C LEU A 788 -6.90 2.12 8.97
N PRO A 789 -6.39 1.32 9.93
CA PRO A 789 -5.01 0.85 9.90
C PRO A 789 -4.66 0.03 8.65
N VAL A 790 -5.60 -0.74 8.08
CA VAL A 790 -5.37 -1.52 6.84
C VAL A 790 -5.13 -0.58 5.67
N PHE A 791 -5.99 0.42 5.47
CA PHE A 791 -5.81 1.43 4.42
C PHE A 791 -4.48 2.17 4.57
N ARG A 792 -4.15 2.58 5.81
CA ARG A 792 -2.91 3.30 6.08
C ARG A 792 -1.66 2.45 5.83
N ARG A 793 -1.67 1.17 6.22
CA ARG A 793 -0.56 0.22 6.00
C ARG A 793 -0.29 -0.05 4.52
N THR A 794 -1.38 -0.20 3.75
CA THR A 794 -1.33 -0.51 2.32
C THR A 794 -1.18 0.73 1.45
N GLY A 795 -1.34 1.93 2.02
CA GLY A 795 -1.29 3.20 1.28
C GLY A 795 -2.50 3.45 0.38
N VAL A 796 -3.55 2.63 0.49
CA VAL A 796 -4.82 2.75 -0.25
C VAL A 796 -5.61 3.93 0.29
N GLY A 797 -6.13 4.77 -0.61
CA GLY A 797 -7.00 5.89 -0.23
C GLY A 797 -8.34 5.38 0.29
N CYS A 798 -8.98 6.08 1.22
CA CYS A 798 -10.22 5.59 1.81
C CYS A 798 -11.24 6.71 2.08
N LEU A 799 -12.49 6.51 1.67
CA LEU A 799 -13.61 7.41 1.90
C LEU A 799 -14.70 6.66 2.65
N HIS A 800 -14.89 6.97 3.93
CA HIS A 800 -15.94 6.34 4.72
C HIS A 800 -17.31 6.90 4.33
N TRP A 801 -18.38 6.19 4.64
CA TRP A 801 -19.71 6.72 4.45
C TRP A 801 -20.14 7.61 5.63
N GLY A 802 -20.74 8.76 5.33
CA GLY A 802 -21.31 9.68 6.31
C GLY A 802 -20.29 10.64 6.93
N LEU A 803 -20.74 11.84 7.30
CA LEU A 803 -19.96 12.79 8.10
C LEU A 803 -20.79 13.25 9.28
N VAL A 804 -21.87 13.99 9.00
CA VAL A 804 -22.83 14.48 9.99
C VAL A 804 -24.17 13.81 9.73
N ASN A 805 -24.70 13.12 10.74
CA ASN A 805 -26.03 12.51 10.65
C ASN A 805 -27.10 13.59 10.40
N GLY A 806 -28.04 13.29 9.51
CA GLY A 806 -29.10 14.22 9.13
C GLY A 806 -30.30 13.54 8.50
N LYS A 807 -30.96 14.23 7.58
CA LYS A 807 -32.21 13.76 6.94
C LYS A 807 -32.10 12.41 6.23
N THR A 808 -30.91 12.02 5.77
CA THR A 808 -30.65 10.69 5.17
C THR A 808 -30.81 9.54 6.17
N GLN A 809 -30.68 9.80 7.48
CA GLN A 809 -30.75 8.80 8.55
C GLN A 809 -29.75 7.64 8.38
N THR A 810 -28.55 7.92 7.87
CA THR A 810 -27.49 6.92 7.61
C THR A 810 -26.81 6.36 8.86
N HIS A 811 -27.16 6.85 10.04
CA HIS A 811 -26.87 6.19 11.32
C HIS A 811 -27.66 4.88 11.50
N LEU A 812 -28.83 4.74 10.85
CA LEU A 812 -29.65 3.54 10.88
C LEU A 812 -29.04 2.42 10.03
N ASN A 813 -29.46 1.19 10.29
CA ASN A 813 -29.03 0.04 9.51
C ASN A 813 -29.68 0.00 8.13
N TRP A 814 -29.00 -0.59 7.14
CA TRP A 814 -29.64 -0.93 5.86
C TRP A 814 -30.93 -1.71 6.07
N GLY A 815 -32.00 -1.28 5.43
CA GLY A 815 -33.32 -1.91 5.57
C GLY A 815 -34.09 -1.52 6.84
N HIS A 816 -33.58 -0.63 7.70
CA HIS A 816 -34.31 -0.19 8.89
C HIS A 816 -35.66 0.46 8.52
N ARG A 817 -36.69 0.19 9.32
CA ARG A 817 -38.07 0.65 9.11
C ARG A 817 -38.67 1.29 10.37
N PRO A 818 -39.66 2.19 10.22
CA PRO A 818 -40.31 2.83 11.36
C PRO A 818 -40.86 1.81 12.36
N GLY A 819 -40.69 2.08 13.65
CA GLY A 819 -41.13 1.21 14.74
C GLY A 819 -40.14 0.12 15.14
N GLN A 820 -39.04 -0.08 14.40
CA GLN A 820 -37.91 -0.89 14.86
C GLN A 820 -37.11 -0.13 15.95
N PRO A 821 -36.48 -0.85 16.89
CA PRO A 821 -35.63 -0.23 17.89
C PRO A 821 -34.35 0.34 17.25
N ASP A 822 -33.83 1.41 17.82
CA ASP A 822 -32.56 2.00 17.39
C ASP A 822 -31.45 0.95 17.36
N PRO A 823 -30.55 0.99 16.35
CA PRO A 823 -29.48 0.02 16.25
C PRO A 823 -28.48 0.19 17.42
N PRO A 824 -27.87 -0.91 17.90
CA PRO A 824 -26.93 -0.86 19.01
C PRO A 824 -25.64 -0.08 18.71
N ALA A 825 -25.35 0.16 17.43
CA ALA A 825 -24.27 1.01 16.95
C ALA A 825 -24.71 1.73 15.67
N TRP A 826 -24.22 2.94 15.45
CA TRP A 826 -24.47 3.67 14.21
C TRP A 826 -23.77 3.01 13.02
N GLN A 827 -24.47 2.92 11.89
CA GLN A 827 -23.91 2.28 10.69
C GLN A 827 -22.74 3.10 10.13
N HIS A 828 -22.95 4.38 9.82
CA HIS A 828 -22.03 5.20 9.03
C HIS A 828 -21.50 6.44 9.77
N ASP A 829 -22.35 7.45 9.99
CA ASP A 829 -21.93 8.81 10.38
C ASP A 829 -21.01 8.90 11.61
N ILE A 830 -20.08 9.86 11.60
CA ILE A 830 -19.07 10.06 12.65
C ILE A 830 -19.37 11.28 13.55
N PHE A 831 -20.31 12.14 13.16
CA PHE A 831 -20.81 13.25 13.96
C PHE A 831 -22.33 13.23 14.07
N ARG A 832 -22.82 13.75 15.20
CA ARG A 832 -24.24 13.96 15.50
C ARG A 832 -24.74 15.26 14.86
N PRO A 833 -26.07 15.46 14.76
CA PRO A 833 -26.63 16.71 14.23
C PRO A 833 -26.20 17.98 14.99
N ASP A 834 -25.80 17.86 16.25
CA ASP A 834 -25.25 18.95 17.07
C ASP A 834 -23.72 19.12 16.91
N HIS A 835 -23.13 18.41 15.94
CA HIS A 835 -21.70 18.37 15.62
C HIS A 835 -20.79 17.74 16.70
N THR A 836 -21.36 17.09 17.72
CA THR A 836 -20.56 16.29 18.64
C THR A 836 -20.13 14.97 18.00
N PRO A 837 -18.94 14.42 18.32
CA PRO A 837 -18.51 13.12 17.82
C PRO A 837 -19.47 11.99 18.22
N TYR A 838 -19.67 11.02 17.31
CA TYR A 838 -20.30 9.75 17.64
C TYR A 838 -19.45 8.96 18.67
N ASP A 839 -18.16 8.80 18.38
CA ASP A 839 -17.15 8.19 19.25
C ASP A 839 -15.84 8.99 19.13
N ALA A 840 -15.40 9.59 20.24
CA ALA A 840 -14.18 10.40 20.28
C ALA A 840 -12.92 9.59 19.93
N ARG A 841 -12.90 8.28 20.20
CA ARG A 841 -11.75 7.42 19.89
C ARG A 841 -11.56 7.24 18.40
N GLU A 842 -12.65 7.16 17.64
CA GLU A 842 -12.58 7.09 16.17
C GLU A 842 -12.04 8.39 15.58
N ILE A 843 -12.43 9.54 16.14
CA ILE A 843 -11.91 10.85 15.74
C ILE A 843 -10.40 10.94 15.98
N ASP A 844 -9.92 10.49 17.15
CA ASP A 844 -8.50 10.50 17.47
C ASP A 844 -7.70 9.54 16.56
N LEU A 845 -8.28 8.40 16.18
CA LEU A 845 -7.67 7.48 15.21
C LEU A 845 -7.55 8.08 13.81
N PHE A 846 -8.60 8.77 13.31
CA PHE A 846 -8.51 9.50 12.04
C PHE A 846 -7.41 10.56 12.08
N ARG A 847 -7.39 11.37 13.15
CA ARG A 847 -6.38 12.40 13.34
C ARG A 847 -4.98 11.78 13.32
N ALA A 848 -4.74 10.75 14.12
CA ALA A 848 -3.46 10.07 14.20
C ALA A 848 -3.02 9.44 12.86
N ALA A 849 -3.93 8.78 12.14
CA ALA A 849 -3.62 8.13 10.87
C ALA A 849 -3.25 9.14 9.78
N VAL A 850 -4.02 10.22 9.65
CA VAL A 850 -3.72 11.29 8.68
C VAL A 850 -2.45 12.03 9.08
N GLU A 851 -2.29 12.34 10.36
CA GLU A 851 -1.08 12.98 10.86
C GLU A 851 0.18 12.16 10.56
N ALA A 852 0.14 10.85 10.74
CA ALA A 852 1.23 9.95 10.39
C ALA A 852 1.54 9.94 8.88
N ALA A 853 0.65 10.46 8.03
CA ALA A 853 0.85 10.57 6.58
C ALA A 853 1.25 11.98 6.10
N ARG A 854 1.33 12.97 7.01
CA ARG A 854 1.67 14.37 6.66
C ARG A 854 3.18 14.56 6.63
N TRP A 855 3.75 14.59 5.43
CA TRP A 855 5.08 15.12 5.10
C TRP A 855 5.24 15.29 3.59
#